data_AF-A0A261CSM8-F1
#
_entry.id   AF-A0A261CSM8-F1
#
_cell.length_a   1.000
_cell.length_b   1.000
_cell.length_c   1.000
_cell.angle_alpha   90.00
_cell.angle_beta   90.00
_cell.angle_gamma   90.00
#
_symmetry.space_group_name_H-M   'P 1'
#
loop_
_entity.id
_entity.type
_entity.pdbx_description
1 polymer ?
#
loop_
_entity_poly.entity_id
_entity_poly.type
_entity_poly.pdbx_seq_one_letter_code
_entity_poly.pdbx_strand_id
1 'polypeptide(L)'
;MDESRAGPSEQPPSDNQPLRDWYRERGDLGQLGLPSADGTKTTRKSLQEFEREWHYMSMYLQMKNMSKQFLYDNCHFKIIFARIRIETVKENLLTRIPPPHLRLDFCNVISLVFTYTELLEYAFKIMETNKEWLPSEVIDQIIRFVPRMEKCASDGKAELRDFSEILVIRDEIMEYTTGYYLHLAGKDTSQVKKEADIGCDRYSPYDYEWLCGSVISGPNHLTCVKYLCVSRMAQLNHCKLRNDIIAAKLGEEIDYLPHISVPLPIEVESGKLLTKGLMHREISLMKLISHSTNILEGKIGNDPDLVFAKNILKMLTLRSDIMKKKRNVANCFLRGLLEKPLPYYCIIATLSMVEAHLLILHKELAFFMDKDLGMFGKALSGEVYSACFEVFKYTNESQCNTFPLNSFIEELLENFRVKSSELLRSWHDTWAVSCENECMTPVECDLTEKLHSVYTFTQEDLPTTLSIHADQMIKNLHWEEFELVRLYSQYLQVRQGYYDWPRKSGTPELMLNTCAEPVNAFHCNFPDVMSTEIVELVTADAPQIHTRMTAESFAGYEILAHAYRITDEEKCVPSSDDLYNQYAAHFLVALGSNDVDGVTTLQLAALFRDIIEHDFEITGHHAEYPDRKSKSSQTARQLAFNGVEIFIKAYKDHAEIQKARKALPKKRVRSDNPDDDDDEYHPAPQIVDVKMKIAQLFQERQNGVQNGAQTVAESSTKPQNSNSHSKAPKKSKKKKTGRRYR
;
A
#
# COMPACT_ATOMS: atom_id res chain seq x y z
N MET A 1 -17.59 -49.45 -5.02
CA MET A 1 -18.52 -50.26 -5.82
C MET A 1 -18.61 -49.58 -7.18
N ASP A 2 -18.40 -50.37 -8.22
CA ASP A 2 -18.39 -50.08 -9.66
C ASP A 2 -17.38 -49.08 -10.22
N GLU A 3 -16.20 -49.65 -10.51
CA GLU A 3 -15.27 -49.25 -11.55
C GLU A 3 -15.83 -49.55 -12.96
N SER A 4 -15.27 -48.85 -13.95
CA SER A 4 -15.26 -49.15 -15.40
C SER A 4 -16.46 -48.71 -16.27
N ARG A 5 -16.27 -47.60 -17.00
CA ARG A 5 -16.44 -47.50 -18.48
C ARG A 5 -16.22 -46.06 -18.98
N ALA A 6 -14.96 -45.75 -19.30
CA ALA A 6 -14.58 -44.88 -20.40
C ALA A 6 -13.25 -45.41 -20.92
N GLY A 7 -13.32 -46.41 -21.81
CA GLY A 7 -12.15 -46.91 -22.51
C GLY A 7 -11.59 -45.83 -23.46
N PRO A 8 -10.33 -45.95 -23.89
CA PRO A 8 -9.79 -45.10 -24.95
C PRO A 8 -10.68 -45.24 -26.19
N SER A 9 -10.99 -44.13 -26.86
CA SER A 9 -11.76 -44.18 -28.10
C SER A 9 -11.01 -45.04 -29.12
N GLU A 10 -11.54 -46.22 -29.44
CA GLU A 10 -11.12 -47.07 -30.56
C GLU A 10 -11.58 -46.47 -31.90
N GLN A 11 -11.26 -45.21 -32.14
CA GLN A 11 -11.18 -44.70 -33.50
C GLN A 11 -9.73 -44.30 -33.72
N PRO A 12 -9.02 -44.93 -34.68
CA PRO A 12 -7.75 -44.38 -35.10
C PRO A 12 -8.00 -42.92 -35.50
N PRO A 13 -7.09 -41.99 -35.14
CA PRO A 13 -7.19 -40.61 -35.61
C PRO A 13 -7.40 -40.66 -37.12
N SER A 14 -8.34 -39.86 -37.64
CA SER A 14 -8.64 -39.87 -39.08
C SER A 14 -7.34 -39.81 -39.87
N ASP A 15 -7.22 -40.54 -40.99
CA ASP A 15 -5.98 -40.66 -41.78
C ASP A 15 -5.35 -39.31 -42.19
N ASN A 16 -6.07 -38.19 -42.00
CA ASN A 16 -5.65 -36.83 -42.29
C ASN A 16 -5.21 -36.00 -41.06
N GLN A 17 -5.25 -36.54 -39.84
CA GLN A 17 -4.84 -35.82 -38.62
C GLN A 17 -3.31 -35.57 -38.57
N PRO A 18 -2.45 -36.55 -38.88
CA PRO A 18 -1.00 -36.32 -38.99
C PRO A 18 -0.67 -35.34 -40.11
N LEU A 19 -1.47 -35.33 -41.18
CA LEU A 19 -1.32 -34.40 -42.30
C LEU A 19 -1.71 -32.96 -41.92
N ARG A 20 -2.71 -32.77 -41.06
CA ARG A 20 -3.11 -31.46 -40.54
C ARG A 20 -2.11 -30.91 -39.53
N ASP A 21 -1.59 -31.76 -38.65
CA ASP A 21 -0.53 -31.39 -37.70
C ASP A 21 0.76 -31.04 -38.48
N TRP A 22 1.04 -31.77 -39.57
CA TRP A 22 2.11 -31.47 -40.53
C TRP A 22 1.95 -30.11 -41.24
N TYR A 23 0.73 -29.72 -41.62
CA TYR A 23 0.48 -28.37 -42.20
C TYR A 23 0.61 -27.24 -41.16
N ARG A 24 0.28 -27.49 -39.89
CA ARG A 24 0.40 -26.51 -38.79
C ARG A 24 1.85 -26.24 -38.43
N GLU A 25 2.65 -27.28 -38.20
CA GLU A 25 4.05 -27.13 -37.76
C GLU A 25 4.98 -26.59 -38.86
N ARG A 26 4.54 -26.59 -40.12
CA ARG A 26 5.27 -26.00 -41.25
C ARG A 26 5.13 -24.48 -41.37
N GLY A 27 4.11 -23.87 -40.76
CA GLY A 27 3.96 -22.42 -40.72
C GLY A 27 5.17 -21.74 -40.07
N ASP A 28 5.83 -22.43 -39.15
CA ASP A 28 6.96 -21.93 -38.35
C ASP A 28 8.35 -22.26 -38.96
N LEU A 29 8.40 -23.10 -40.00
CA LEU A 29 9.64 -23.51 -40.68
C LEU A 29 9.66 -22.98 -42.12
N GLY A 30 9.96 -21.68 -42.25
CA GLY A 30 10.21 -21.05 -43.53
C GLY A 30 11.30 -21.74 -44.35
N GLN A 31 11.05 -21.84 -45.66
CA GLN A 31 12.02 -22.07 -46.75
C GLN A 31 12.63 -23.47 -46.97
N LEU A 32 11.82 -24.52 -47.03
CA LEU A 32 12.14 -25.68 -47.88
C LEU A 32 10.95 -25.99 -48.78
N GLY A 33 11.09 -25.68 -50.07
CA GLY A 33 10.06 -25.86 -51.08
C GLY A 33 9.55 -27.30 -51.14
N LEU A 34 8.24 -27.47 -51.30
CA LEU A 34 7.68 -28.75 -51.72
C LEU A 34 8.30 -29.16 -53.07
N PRO A 35 8.64 -30.44 -53.28
CA PRO A 35 8.37 -31.01 -54.59
C PRO A 35 6.85 -30.99 -54.74
N SER A 36 6.35 -30.21 -55.71
CA SER A 36 4.97 -30.31 -56.18
C SER A 36 4.67 -31.80 -56.40
N ALA A 37 3.72 -32.35 -55.65
CA ALA A 37 3.08 -33.60 -56.04
C ALA A 37 2.09 -33.27 -57.17
N ASP A 38 2.62 -32.85 -58.33
CA ASP A 38 1.85 -32.86 -59.56
C ASP A 38 1.47 -34.32 -59.79
N GLY A 39 0.17 -34.61 -59.66
CA GLY A 39 -0.44 -35.93 -59.67
C GLY A 39 -0.32 -36.69 -61.00
N THR A 40 0.71 -36.42 -61.81
CA THR A 40 0.89 -37.06 -63.12
C THR A 40 2.23 -37.74 -63.36
N LYS A 41 3.27 -37.61 -62.50
CA LYS A 41 4.49 -38.49 -62.60
C LYS A 41 5.21 -38.69 -61.26
N THR A 42 4.64 -39.48 -60.35
CA THR A 42 5.38 -40.07 -59.23
C THR A 42 6.39 -41.09 -59.78
N THR A 43 7.67 -40.74 -59.81
CA THR A 43 8.73 -41.67 -60.20
C THR A 43 9.22 -42.45 -58.98
N ARG A 44 9.80 -43.63 -59.16
CA ARG A 44 10.41 -44.40 -58.06
C ARG A 44 11.42 -43.57 -57.25
N LYS A 45 12.12 -42.64 -57.92
CA LYS A 45 13.09 -41.74 -57.30
C LYS A 45 12.44 -40.69 -56.40
N SER A 46 11.32 -40.07 -56.83
CA SER A 46 10.61 -39.09 -56.00
C SER A 46 9.92 -39.74 -54.79
N LEU A 47 9.47 -41.00 -54.92
CA LEU A 47 8.98 -41.80 -53.78
C LEU A 47 10.10 -42.10 -52.77
N GLN A 48 11.31 -42.46 -53.25
CA GLN A 48 12.46 -42.68 -52.38
C GLN A 48 12.94 -41.41 -51.66
N GLU A 49 12.88 -40.25 -52.32
CA GLU A 49 13.18 -38.96 -51.70
C GLU A 49 12.14 -38.61 -50.62
N PHE A 50 10.85 -38.80 -50.89
CA PHE A 50 9.78 -38.63 -49.91
C PHE A 50 9.92 -39.58 -48.72
N GLU A 51 10.18 -40.87 -48.94
CA GLU A 51 10.41 -41.86 -47.87
C GLU A 51 11.62 -41.46 -46.99
N ARG A 52 12.68 -40.92 -47.60
CA ARG A 52 13.86 -40.45 -46.86
C ARG A 52 13.57 -39.23 -46.01
N GLU A 53 12.85 -38.25 -46.55
CA GLU A 53 12.43 -37.05 -45.80
C GLU A 53 11.45 -37.39 -44.68
N TRP A 54 10.49 -38.30 -44.94
CA TRP A 54 9.58 -38.81 -43.93
C TRP A 54 10.32 -39.56 -42.82
N HIS A 55 11.28 -40.43 -43.16
CA HIS A 55 12.08 -41.14 -42.18
C HIS A 55 12.91 -40.17 -41.33
N TYR A 56 13.58 -39.19 -41.95
CA TYR A 56 14.31 -38.15 -41.23
C TYR A 56 13.40 -37.36 -40.28
N MET A 57 12.21 -36.95 -40.74
CA MET A 57 11.26 -36.21 -39.90
C MET A 57 10.73 -37.04 -38.73
N SER A 58 10.42 -38.32 -38.98
CA SER A 58 9.98 -39.23 -37.92
C SER A 58 11.07 -39.45 -36.85
N MET A 59 12.33 -39.60 -37.27
CA MET A 59 13.48 -39.68 -36.35
C MET A 59 13.70 -38.37 -35.60
N TYR A 60 13.58 -37.23 -36.27
CA TYR A 60 13.69 -35.91 -35.64
C TYR A 60 12.61 -35.71 -34.57
N LEU A 61 11.36 -36.03 -34.87
CA LEU A 61 10.25 -35.96 -33.91
C LEU A 61 10.43 -36.95 -32.75
N GLN A 62 10.88 -38.17 -33.02
CA GLN A 62 11.18 -39.16 -31.98
C GLN A 62 12.33 -38.70 -31.08
N MET A 63 13.41 -38.15 -31.64
CA MET A 63 14.53 -37.59 -30.88
C MET A 63 14.10 -36.37 -30.06
N LYS A 64 13.27 -35.49 -30.62
CA LYS A 64 12.67 -34.35 -29.91
C LYS A 64 11.81 -34.82 -28.73
N ASN A 65 10.98 -35.85 -28.93
CA ASN A 65 10.14 -36.42 -27.87
C ASN A 65 10.97 -37.12 -26.78
N MET A 66 11.99 -37.89 -27.16
CA MET A 66 12.91 -38.52 -26.20
C MET A 66 13.72 -37.49 -25.42
N SER A 67 14.18 -36.43 -26.06
CA SER A 67 14.87 -35.32 -25.39
C SER A 67 13.95 -34.60 -24.41
N LYS A 68 12.69 -34.35 -24.80
CA LYS A 68 11.67 -33.79 -23.89
C LYS A 68 11.40 -34.72 -22.70
N GLN A 69 11.30 -36.03 -22.93
CA GLN A 69 11.08 -37.02 -21.87
C GLN A 69 12.28 -37.14 -20.91
N PHE A 70 13.52 -37.12 -21.43
CA PHE A 70 14.72 -37.14 -20.58
C PHE A 70 14.83 -35.88 -19.71
N LEU A 71 14.54 -34.71 -20.29
CA LEU A 71 14.48 -33.46 -19.54
C LEU A 71 13.35 -33.50 -18.48
N TYR A 72 12.19 -34.04 -18.84
CA TYR A 72 11.06 -34.29 -17.93
C TYR A 72 11.52 -35.11 -16.71
N ASP A 73 12.14 -36.27 -16.93
CA ASP A 73 12.52 -37.18 -15.85
C ASP A 73 13.60 -36.56 -14.95
N ASN A 74 14.55 -35.82 -15.53
CA ASN A 74 15.63 -35.17 -14.80
C ASN A 74 15.14 -33.98 -13.95
N CYS A 75 14.31 -33.10 -14.52
CA CYS A 75 13.75 -31.94 -13.83
C CYS A 75 12.81 -32.36 -12.68
N HIS A 76 11.93 -33.34 -12.94
CA HIS A 76 11.03 -33.88 -11.93
C HIS A 76 11.79 -34.54 -10.77
N PHE A 77 12.83 -35.33 -11.07
CA PHE A 77 13.69 -35.95 -10.04
C PHE A 77 14.40 -34.90 -9.18
N LYS A 78 14.97 -33.87 -9.81
CA LYS A 78 15.64 -32.75 -9.16
C LYS A 78 14.74 -32.03 -8.15
N ILE A 79 13.48 -31.77 -8.51
CA ILE A 79 12.50 -31.10 -7.64
C ILE A 79 12.04 -32.02 -6.49
N ILE A 80 11.78 -33.31 -6.77
CA ILE A 80 11.47 -34.28 -5.71
C ILE A 80 12.59 -34.35 -4.69
N PHE A 81 13.84 -34.39 -5.15
CA PHE A 81 15.00 -34.39 -4.27
C PHE A 81 15.10 -33.11 -3.43
N ALA A 82 14.84 -31.94 -4.02
CA ALA A 82 14.78 -30.68 -3.29
C ALA A 82 13.68 -30.70 -2.22
N ARG A 83 12.47 -31.16 -2.54
CA ARG A 83 11.36 -31.30 -1.58
C ARG A 83 11.71 -32.19 -0.39
N ILE A 84 12.28 -33.36 -0.62
CA ILE A 84 12.68 -34.28 0.46
C ILE A 84 13.66 -33.59 1.41
N ARG A 85 14.64 -32.84 0.87
CA ARG A 85 15.60 -32.08 1.68
C ARG A 85 14.92 -30.95 2.45
N ILE A 86 14.02 -30.21 1.81
CA ILE A 86 13.27 -29.12 2.43
C ILE A 86 12.38 -29.62 3.57
N GLU A 87 11.65 -30.73 3.39
CA GLU A 87 10.86 -31.33 4.46
C GLU A 87 11.72 -31.77 5.63
N THR A 88 12.89 -32.37 5.36
CA THR A 88 13.86 -32.71 6.41
C THR A 88 14.30 -31.47 7.19
N VAL A 89 14.55 -30.35 6.50
CA VAL A 89 14.90 -29.07 7.14
C VAL A 89 13.74 -28.54 7.99
N LYS A 90 12.49 -28.56 7.49
CA LYS A 90 11.30 -28.12 8.21
C LYS A 90 11.08 -28.92 9.50
N GLU A 91 11.14 -30.25 9.42
CA GLU A 91 11.00 -31.12 10.59
C GLU A 91 12.07 -30.85 11.65
N ASN A 92 13.32 -30.68 11.23
CA ASN A 92 14.43 -30.36 12.13
C ASN A 92 14.30 -28.97 12.77
N LEU A 93 13.81 -27.98 12.03
CA LEU A 93 13.60 -26.63 12.54
C LEU A 93 12.51 -26.60 13.61
N LEU A 94 11.38 -27.24 13.35
CA LEU A 94 10.20 -27.17 14.23
C LEU A 94 10.38 -27.95 15.54
N THR A 95 11.32 -28.88 15.60
CA THR A 95 11.67 -29.63 16.81
C THR A 95 12.77 -28.97 17.65
N ARG A 96 13.45 -27.95 17.12
CA ARG A 96 14.56 -27.25 17.78
C ARG A 96 14.08 -26.12 18.70
N ILE A 97 14.74 -25.98 19.83
CA ILE A 97 14.60 -24.81 20.73
C ILE A 97 15.91 -24.01 20.69
N PRO A 98 15.97 -22.86 19.99
CA PRO A 98 17.16 -22.03 19.95
C PRO A 98 17.43 -21.37 21.32
N PRO A 99 18.69 -21.05 21.63
CA PRO A 99 19.04 -20.33 22.85
C PRO A 99 18.40 -18.92 22.84
N PRO A 100 18.11 -18.32 24.01
CA PRO A 100 17.36 -17.06 24.12
C PRO A 100 17.85 -15.92 23.20
N HIS A 101 19.17 -15.78 23.04
CA HIS A 101 19.78 -14.72 22.23
C HIS A 101 19.62 -14.92 20.70
N LEU A 102 19.31 -16.13 20.23
CA LEU A 102 19.07 -16.43 18.81
C LEU A 102 17.57 -16.54 18.46
N ARG A 103 16.67 -16.41 19.43
CA ARG A 103 15.24 -16.66 19.22
C ARG A 103 14.60 -15.79 18.14
N LEU A 104 14.97 -14.51 18.09
CA LEU A 104 14.49 -13.59 17.06
C LEU A 104 15.02 -13.97 15.67
N ASP A 105 16.31 -14.26 15.57
CA ASP A 105 16.94 -14.66 14.30
C ASP A 105 16.40 -16.01 13.80
N PHE A 106 16.06 -16.91 14.72
CA PHE A 106 15.44 -18.19 14.39
C PHE A 106 14.03 -18.05 13.80
N CYS A 107 13.25 -17.05 14.25
CA CYS A 107 11.96 -16.71 13.61
C CYS A 107 12.16 -16.30 12.14
N ASN A 108 13.24 -15.60 11.83
CA ASN A 108 13.57 -15.22 10.45
C ASN A 108 13.95 -16.44 9.61
N VAL A 109 14.65 -17.43 10.19
CA VAL A 109 14.94 -18.70 9.51
C VAL A 109 13.65 -19.45 9.16
N ILE A 110 12.69 -19.54 10.09
CA ILE A 110 11.38 -20.15 9.82
C ILE A 110 10.69 -19.41 8.66
N SER A 111 10.68 -18.07 8.72
CA SER A 111 10.11 -17.26 7.64
C SER A 111 10.75 -17.55 6.30
N LEU A 112 12.09 -17.54 6.23
CA LEU A 112 12.86 -17.80 5.01
C LEU A 112 12.50 -19.16 4.40
N VAL A 113 12.56 -20.22 5.23
CA VAL A 113 12.33 -21.60 4.79
C VAL A 113 10.91 -21.78 4.27
N PHE A 114 9.90 -21.28 4.98
CA PHE A 114 8.51 -21.48 4.61
C PHE A 114 8.06 -20.61 3.44
N THR A 115 8.57 -19.37 3.31
CA THR A 115 8.35 -18.56 2.10
C THR A 115 8.97 -19.24 0.87
N TYR A 116 10.22 -19.69 0.97
CA TYR A 116 10.90 -20.38 -0.13
C TYR A 116 10.22 -21.70 -0.51
N THR A 117 9.79 -22.49 0.49
CA THR A 117 9.03 -23.74 0.26
C THR A 117 7.76 -23.45 -0.53
N GLU A 118 6.98 -22.45 -0.12
CA GLU A 118 5.72 -22.12 -0.79
C GLU A 118 5.93 -21.61 -2.23
N LEU A 119 7.00 -20.87 -2.50
CA LEU A 119 7.37 -20.47 -3.87
C LEU A 119 7.74 -21.67 -4.75
N LEU A 120 8.47 -22.65 -4.20
CA LEU A 120 8.79 -23.90 -4.89
C LEU A 120 7.53 -24.70 -5.21
N GLU A 121 6.62 -24.81 -4.24
CA GLU A 121 5.34 -25.50 -4.42
C GLU A 121 4.47 -24.82 -5.48
N TYR A 122 4.43 -23.48 -5.49
CA TYR A 122 3.75 -22.71 -6.53
C TYR A 122 4.33 -23.00 -7.92
N ALA A 123 5.66 -22.90 -8.07
CA ALA A 123 6.36 -23.20 -9.32
C ALA A 123 6.05 -24.62 -9.83
N PHE A 124 6.08 -25.60 -8.93
CA PHE A 124 5.76 -26.98 -9.28
C PHE A 124 4.30 -27.18 -9.67
N LYS A 125 3.37 -26.58 -8.92
CA LYS A 125 1.93 -26.69 -9.20
C LYS A 125 1.59 -26.16 -10.58
N ILE A 126 2.23 -25.07 -11.00
CA ILE A 126 2.13 -24.53 -12.34
C ILE A 126 2.61 -25.55 -13.37
N MET A 127 3.80 -26.13 -13.19
CA MET A 127 4.32 -27.14 -14.13
C MET A 127 3.38 -28.34 -14.29
N GLU A 128 2.82 -28.85 -13.19
CA GLU A 128 1.85 -29.94 -13.23
C GLU A 128 0.55 -29.56 -13.96
N THR A 129 0.01 -28.39 -13.63
CA THR A 129 -1.29 -27.94 -14.15
C THR A 129 -1.21 -27.60 -15.63
N ASN A 130 -0.11 -26.97 -16.05
CA ASN A 130 0.09 -26.46 -17.40
C ASN A 130 0.73 -27.50 -18.33
N LYS A 131 1.28 -28.59 -17.80
CA LYS A 131 2.04 -29.61 -18.55
C LYS A 131 3.23 -29.03 -19.33
N GLU A 132 3.73 -27.87 -18.91
CA GLU A 132 4.94 -27.22 -19.44
C GLU A 132 5.95 -27.01 -18.32
N TRP A 133 7.22 -27.32 -18.59
CA TRP A 133 8.28 -27.36 -17.58
C TRP A 133 9.08 -26.06 -17.56
N LEU A 134 9.37 -25.58 -16.35
CA LEU A 134 10.34 -24.51 -16.15
C LEU A 134 11.67 -24.86 -16.83
N PRO A 135 12.40 -23.87 -17.38
CA PRO A 135 13.73 -24.08 -17.95
C PRO A 135 14.66 -24.73 -16.91
N SER A 136 15.58 -25.58 -17.36
CA SER A 136 16.50 -26.27 -16.45
C SER A 136 17.33 -25.27 -15.63
N GLU A 137 17.58 -24.09 -16.18
CA GLU A 137 18.28 -22.99 -15.52
C GLU A 137 17.49 -22.49 -14.30
N VAL A 138 16.20 -22.20 -14.45
CA VAL A 138 15.33 -21.76 -13.34
C VAL A 138 15.23 -22.85 -12.27
N ILE A 139 15.09 -24.12 -12.69
CA ILE A 139 15.07 -25.26 -11.77
C ILE A 139 16.41 -25.39 -11.03
N ASP A 140 17.53 -25.21 -11.71
CA ASP A 140 18.85 -25.25 -11.09
C ASP A 140 19.06 -24.10 -10.10
N GLN A 141 18.54 -22.91 -10.38
CA GLN A 141 18.59 -21.77 -9.44
C GLN A 141 17.81 -22.03 -8.17
N ILE A 142 16.56 -22.48 -8.30
CA ILE A 142 15.75 -22.96 -7.19
C ILE A 142 16.57 -23.95 -6.35
N ILE A 143 17.12 -24.99 -6.97
CA ILE A 143 17.85 -26.04 -6.24
C ILE A 143 19.13 -25.54 -5.58
N ARG A 144 19.83 -24.57 -6.20
CA ARG A 144 21.06 -23.97 -5.66
C ARG A 144 20.83 -23.25 -4.33
N PHE A 145 19.61 -22.82 -4.04
CA PHE A 145 19.29 -22.17 -2.76
C PHE A 145 19.10 -23.17 -1.61
N VAL A 146 18.79 -24.44 -1.89
CA VAL A 146 18.53 -25.46 -0.84
C VAL A 146 19.72 -25.63 0.13
N PRO A 147 20.99 -25.76 -0.33
CA PRO A 147 22.14 -25.79 0.58
C PRO A 147 22.29 -24.53 1.44
N ARG A 148 21.92 -23.35 0.92
CA ARG A 148 21.96 -22.10 1.67
C ARG A 148 20.92 -22.11 2.79
N MET A 149 19.70 -22.56 2.49
CA MET A 149 18.63 -22.73 3.47
C MET A 149 19.00 -23.73 4.57
N GLU A 150 19.59 -24.88 4.23
CA GLU A 150 20.11 -25.85 5.21
C GLU A 150 21.15 -25.23 6.14
N LYS A 151 22.05 -24.40 5.59
CA LYS A 151 23.04 -23.67 6.38
C LYS A 151 22.37 -22.69 7.35
N CYS A 152 21.42 -21.88 6.88
CA CYS A 152 20.67 -20.96 7.75
C CYS A 152 19.92 -21.71 8.86
N ALA A 153 19.36 -22.89 8.56
CA ALA A 153 18.70 -23.74 9.54
C ALA A 153 19.67 -24.31 10.60
N SER A 154 20.86 -24.73 10.18
CA SER A 154 21.92 -25.21 11.07
C SER A 154 22.44 -24.09 11.98
N ASP A 155 22.77 -22.94 11.38
CA ASP A 155 23.30 -21.76 12.06
C ASP A 155 22.24 -21.08 12.96
N GLY A 156 20.96 -21.30 12.69
CA GLY A 156 19.83 -20.69 13.40
C GLY A 156 19.68 -19.19 13.12
N LYS A 157 20.24 -18.71 12.01
CA LYS A 157 20.25 -17.31 11.60
C LYS A 157 20.04 -17.18 10.10
N ALA A 158 19.21 -16.23 9.69
CA ALA A 158 19.07 -15.77 8.31
C ALA A 158 19.51 -14.32 8.19
N GLU A 159 20.09 -13.95 7.05
CA GLU A 159 20.59 -12.61 6.75
C GLU A 159 19.80 -11.99 5.61
N LEU A 160 19.91 -10.67 5.48
CA LEU A 160 19.16 -9.89 4.50
C LEU A 160 19.37 -10.36 3.05
N ARG A 161 20.60 -10.78 2.73
CA ARG A 161 20.94 -11.39 1.43
C ARG A 161 20.11 -12.64 1.10
N ASP A 162 19.71 -13.41 2.11
CA ASP A 162 18.97 -14.66 1.91
C ASP A 162 17.54 -14.36 1.47
N PHE A 163 16.93 -13.32 2.04
CA PHE A 163 15.62 -12.82 1.62
C PHE A 163 15.69 -12.12 0.25
N SER A 164 16.78 -11.41 -0.03
CA SER A 164 17.04 -10.81 -1.35
C SER A 164 17.12 -11.87 -2.46
N GLU A 165 17.82 -12.98 -2.21
CA GLU A 165 17.92 -14.10 -3.15
C GLU A 165 16.56 -14.77 -3.43
N ILE A 166 15.66 -14.83 -2.43
CA ILE A 166 14.28 -15.29 -2.63
C ILE A 166 13.54 -14.40 -3.65
N LEU A 167 13.72 -13.07 -3.61
CA LEU A 167 13.08 -12.17 -4.57
C LEU A 167 13.59 -12.40 -6.00
N VAL A 168 14.89 -12.67 -6.15
CA VAL A 168 15.50 -13.03 -7.45
C VAL A 168 14.89 -14.33 -7.99
N ILE A 169 14.82 -15.37 -7.16
CA ILE A 169 14.21 -16.66 -7.55
C ILE A 169 12.73 -16.48 -7.92
N ARG A 170 12.00 -15.67 -7.15
CA ARG A 170 10.59 -15.35 -7.40
C ARG A 170 10.43 -14.66 -8.76
N ASP A 171 11.26 -13.67 -9.08
CA ASP A 171 11.22 -12.94 -10.35
C ASP A 171 11.45 -13.88 -11.55
N GLU A 172 12.37 -14.84 -11.45
CA GLU A 172 12.62 -15.82 -12.51
C GLU A 172 11.45 -16.80 -12.72
N ILE A 173 10.85 -17.28 -11.62
CA ILE A 173 9.65 -18.12 -11.70
C ILE A 173 8.54 -17.33 -12.41
N MET A 174 8.36 -16.07 -12.03
CA MET A 174 7.33 -15.19 -12.58
C MET A 174 7.51 -14.86 -14.06
N GLU A 175 8.73 -14.54 -14.49
CA GLU A 175 9.03 -14.25 -15.89
C GLU A 175 8.62 -15.43 -16.78
N TYR A 176 8.93 -16.65 -16.34
CA TYR A 176 8.49 -17.84 -17.06
C TYR A 176 6.98 -18.03 -17.05
N THR A 177 6.33 -17.90 -15.90
CA THR A 177 4.87 -18.08 -15.81
C THR A 177 4.12 -17.08 -16.65
N THR A 178 4.57 -15.82 -16.65
CA THR A 178 4.05 -14.77 -17.52
C THR A 178 4.24 -15.15 -18.99
N GLY A 179 5.46 -15.53 -19.40
CA GLY A 179 5.74 -15.93 -20.78
C GLY A 179 4.86 -17.10 -21.27
N TYR A 180 4.60 -18.08 -20.39
CA TYR A 180 3.69 -19.18 -20.68
C TYR A 180 2.25 -18.72 -20.91
N TYR A 181 1.68 -17.92 -20.01
CA TYR A 181 0.30 -17.46 -20.15
C TYR A 181 0.11 -16.55 -21.37
N LEU A 182 1.09 -15.70 -21.69
CA LEU A 182 1.07 -14.90 -22.92
C LEU A 182 1.09 -15.78 -24.17
N HIS A 183 1.89 -16.86 -24.19
CA HIS A 183 1.89 -17.80 -25.30
C HIS A 183 0.52 -18.48 -25.50
N LEU A 184 -0.13 -18.93 -24.42
CA LEU A 184 -1.48 -19.50 -24.48
C LEU A 184 -2.53 -18.53 -25.03
N ALA A 185 -2.38 -17.23 -24.76
CA ALA A 185 -3.24 -16.19 -25.29
C ALA A 185 -3.04 -15.95 -26.80
N GLY A 186 -2.19 -16.74 -27.48
CA GLY A 186 -1.95 -16.64 -28.92
C GLY A 186 -0.99 -15.52 -29.29
N LYS A 187 -0.26 -14.94 -28.32
CA LYS A 187 0.80 -13.97 -28.59
C LYS A 187 2.07 -14.72 -29.03
N ASP A 188 2.63 -14.31 -30.16
CA ASP A 188 3.86 -14.88 -30.69
C ASP A 188 5.00 -14.63 -29.68
N THR A 189 5.78 -15.64 -29.33
CA THR A 189 6.89 -15.51 -28.36
C THR A 189 7.96 -14.53 -28.83
N SER A 190 8.05 -14.28 -30.14
CA SER A 190 8.88 -13.22 -30.72
C SER A 190 8.30 -11.80 -30.53
N GLN A 191 6.98 -11.67 -30.37
CA GLN A 191 6.30 -10.45 -29.93
C GLN A 191 6.40 -10.26 -28.42
N VAL A 192 6.41 -11.32 -27.60
CA VAL A 192 6.60 -11.22 -26.14
C VAL A 192 7.91 -10.50 -25.79
N LYS A 193 8.99 -10.73 -26.54
CA LYS A 193 10.26 -9.98 -26.38
C LYS A 193 10.23 -8.53 -26.88
N LYS A 194 9.28 -8.17 -27.74
CA LYS A 194 9.07 -6.78 -28.23
C LYS A 194 8.01 -6.02 -27.43
N GLU A 195 7.08 -6.73 -26.78
CA GLU A 195 6.08 -6.17 -25.86
C GLU A 195 6.66 -5.99 -24.45
N ALA A 196 7.75 -6.70 -24.09
CA ALA A 196 8.55 -6.34 -22.91
C ALA A 196 9.18 -4.92 -22.99
N ASP A 197 9.13 -4.30 -24.17
CA ASP A 197 9.57 -2.92 -24.47
C ASP A 197 8.40 -1.91 -24.48
N ILE A 198 7.22 -2.28 -23.98
CA ILE A 198 6.18 -1.29 -23.65
C ILE A 198 6.81 -0.42 -22.58
N GLY A 199 7.23 0.79 -22.97
CA GLY A 199 8.18 1.63 -22.23
C GLY A 199 7.68 2.20 -20.91
N CYS A 200 6.82 1.48 -20.17
CA CYS A 200 6.28 1.86 -18.88
C CYS A 200 6.66 0.84 -17.81
N ASP A 201 7.27 1.34 -16.75
CA ASP A 201 7.67 0.53 -15.62
C ASP A 201 6.50 0.16 -14.69
N ARG A 202 6.71 -0.87 -13.87
CA ARG A 202 5.75 -1.32 -12.84
C ARG A 202 6.21 -1.01 -11.42
N TYR A 203 5.34 -0.35 -10.65
CA TYR A 203 5.55 0.01 -9.25
C TYR A 203 5.30 -1.17 -8.31
N SER A 204 6.38 -1.68 -7.69
CA SER A 204 6.38 -2.89 -6.85
C SER A 204 7.00 -2.64 -5.46
N PRO A 205 6.34 -1.84 -4.58
CA PRO A 205 6.90 -1.46 -3.28
C PRO A 205 6.98 -2.63 -2.28
N TYR A 206 6.10 -3.63 -2.43
CA TYR A 206 5.93 -4.70 -1.45
C TYR A 206 7.18 -5.56 -1.27
N ASP A 207 7.94 -5.79 -2.35
CA ASP A 207 9.20 -6.54 -2.33
C ASP A 207 10.14 -5.98 -1.26
N TYR A 208 10.29 -4.65 -1.24
CA TYR A 208 11.22 -3.96 -0.36
C TYR A 208 10.64 -3.67 1.01
N GLU A 209 9.31 -3.53 1.12
CA GLU A 209 8.65 -3.54 2.43
C GLU A 209 8.84 -4.89 3.15
N TRP A 210 8.66 -6.00 2.43
CA TRP A 210 8.87 -7.34 2.97
C TRP A 210 10.34 -7.59 3.32
N LEU A 211 11.26 -7.18 2.43
CA LEU A 211 12.71 -7.31 2.64
C LEU A 211 13.18 -6.52 3.86
N CYS A 212 12.80 -5.24 3.97
CA CYS A 212 13.12 -4.38 5.11
C CYS A 212 12.36 -4.81 6.38
N GLY A 213 11.15 -5.35 6.24
CA GLY A 213 10.33 -5.87 7.34
C GLY A 213 10.88 -7.15 7.95
N SER A 214 11.61 -7.94 7.15
CA SER A 214 12.31 -9.16 7.59
C SER A 214 13.53 -8.86 8.47
N VAL A 215 14.08 -7.64 8.38
CA VAL A 215 15.16 -7.16 9.27
C VAL A 215 14.57 -6.58 10.54
N ILE A 216 14.54 -7.36 11.62
CA ILE A 216 14.03 -6.93 12.92
C ILE A 216 15.12 -6.47 13.90
N SER A 217 16.40 -6.62 13.54
CA SER A 217 17.56 -6.21 14.34
C SER A 217 18.87 -6.14 13.54
N GLY A 218 19.95 -5.64 14.14
CA GLY A 218 21.28 -5.58 13.51
C GLY A 218 21.66 -4.21 12.92
N PRO A 219 22.84 -4.10 12.27
CA PRO A 219 23.40 -2.82 11.82
C PRO A 219 22.54 -2.12 10.75
N ASN A 220 21.80 -2.88 9.94
CA ASN A 220 20.98 -2.34 8.85
C ASN A 220 19.56 -1.97 9.28
N HIS A 221 19.17 -2.32 10.51
CA HIS A 221 17.78 -2.20 10.96
C HIS A 221 17.27 -0.76 10.91
N LEU A 222 18.08 0.22 11.31
CA LEU A 222 17.66 1.62 11.26
C LEU A 222 17.40 2.09 9.82
N THR A 223 18.30 1.80 8.88
CA THR A 223 18.14 2.15 7.47
C THR A 223 16.90 1.50 6.86
N CYS A 224 16.70 0.20 7.08
CA CYS A 224 15.50 -0.52 6.63
C CYS A 224 14.21 0.11 7.18
N VAL A 225 14.20 0.48 8.46
CA VAL A 225 13.02 1.10 9.08
C VAL A 225 12.78 2.52 8.54
N LYS A 226 13.83 3.31 8.29
CA LYS A 226 13.69 4.62 7.64
C LYS A 226 13.04 4.47 6.25
N TYR A 227 13.48 3.50 5.46
CA TYR A 227 12.89 3.23 4.14
C TYR A 227 11.41 2.86 4.27
N LEU A 228 11.10 1.92 5.18
CA LEU A 228 9.71 1.54 5.49
C LEU A 228 8.86 2.74 5.90
N CYS A 229 9.40 3.67 6.71
CA CYS A 229 8.68 4.87 7.11
C CYS A 229 8.28 5.74 5.93
N VAL A 230 9.22 6.04 5.03
CA VAL A 230 8.94 6.90 3.86
C VAL A 230 7.91 6.23 2.95
N SER A 231 8.21 4.99 2.54
CA SER A 231 7.35 4.27 1.59
C SER A 231 5.94 4.05 2.13
N ARG A 232 5.83 3.65 3.40
CA ARG A 232 4.53 3.37 4.01
C ARG A 232 3.68 4.62 4.18
N MET A 233 4.27 5.74 4.59
CA MET A 233 3.52 6.99 4.74
C MET A 233 3.04 7.52 3.38
N ALA A 234 3.86 7.41 2.34
CA ALA A 234 3.46 7.81 0.99
C ALA A 234 2.27 6.98 0.48
N GLN A 235 2.32 5.66 0.61
CA GLN A 235 1.22 4.77 0.19
C GLN A 235 -0.11 5.06 0.90
N LEU A 236 -0.07 5.34 2.22
CA LEU A 236 -1.27 5.72 2.97
C LEU A 236 -1.79 7.10 2.55
N ASN A 237 -0.88 8.04 2.28
CA ASN A 237 -1.26 9.36 1.77
C ASN A 237 -1.90 9.27 0.37
N HIS A 238 -1.42 8.38 -0.51
CA HIS A 238 -2.11 8.11 -1.78
C HIS A 238 -3.54 7.63 -1.55
N CYS A 239 -3.74 6.68 -0.62
CA CYS A 239 -5.09 6.19 -0.28
C CYS A 239 -5.99 7.31 0.27
N LYS A 240 -5.46 8.17 1.15
CA LYS A 240 -6.19 9.33 1.66
C LYS A 240 -6.59 10.26 0.51
N LEU A 241 -5.64 10.62 -0.36
CA LEU A 241 -5.90 11.53 -1.48
C LEU A 241 -6.89 10.97 -2.49
N ARG A 242 -6.86 9.66 -2.76
CA ARG A 242 -7.88 9.01 -3.60
C ARG A 242 -9.29 9.20 -3.02
N ASN A 243 -9.46 9.02 -1.70
CA ASN A 243 -10.74 9.33 -1.05
C ASN A 243 -11.09 10.82 -1.13
N ASP A 244 -10.12 11.73 -0.96
CA ASP A 244 -10.34 13.18 -1.08
C ASP A 244 -10.78 13.58 -2.51
N ILE A 245 -10.23 12.95 -3.54
CA ILE A 245 -10.62 13.16 -4.95
C ILE A 245 -12.05 12.67 -5.20
N ILE A 246 -12.40 11.48 -4.69
CA ILE A 246 -13.78 10.97 -4.77
C ILE A 246 -14.74 11.92 -4.06
N ALA A 247 -14.38 12.39 -2.85
CA ALA A 247 -15.18 13.35 -2.11
C ALA A 247 -15.35 14.67 -2.88
N ALA A 248 -14.29 15.20 -3.49
CA ALA A 248 -14.33 16.42 -4.29
C ALA A 248 -15.29 16.30 -5.49
N LYS A 249 -15.34 15.14 -6.15
CA LYS A 249 -16.32 14.86 -7.24
C LYS A 249 -17.76 15.00 -6.75
N LEU A 250 -18.02 14.68 -5.48
CA LEU A 250 -19.33 14.80 -4.84
C LEU A 250 -19.60 16.19 -4.27
N GLY A 251 -18.65 17.14 -4.37
CA GLY A 251 -18.74 18.45 -3.73
C GLY A 251 -18.60 18.38 -2.21
N GLU A 252 -17.90 17.37 -1.71
CA GLU A 252 -17.69 17.11 -0.29
C GLU A 252 -16.25 17.37 0.09
N GLU A 253 -16.05 17.88 1.30
CA GLU A 253 -14.74 18.05 1.91
C GLU A 253 -14.76 17.36 3.26
N ILE A 254 -13.89 16.36 3.42
CA ILE A 254 -13.87 15.51 4.61
C ILE A 254 -13.11 16.25 5.71
N ASP A 255 -13.73 16.35 6.89
CA ASP A 255 -13.09 16.96 8.05
C ASP A 255 -12.17 15.93 8.73
N TYR A 256 -10.89 16.26 8.82
CA TYR A 256 -9.86 15.43 9.43
C TYR A 256 -9.31 16.02 10.72
N LEU A 257 -9.75 17.21 11.12
CA LEU A 257 -9.12 17.96 12.20
C LEU A 257 -9.16 17.30 13.59
N PRO A 258 -10.18 16.50 13.96
CA PRO A 258 -10.14 15.71 15.20
C PRO A 258 -9.00 14.69 15.25
N HIS A 259 -8.38 14.38 14.10
CA HIS A 259 -7.33 13.39 13.96
C HIS A 259 -5.98 14.08 13.72
N ILE A 260 -5.30 14.43 14.80
CA ILE A 260 -3.98 15.07 14.74
C ILE A 260 -2.96 14.08 14.18
N SER A 261 -2.29 14.48 13.11
CA SER A 261 -1.18 13.74 12.51
C SER A 261 0.14 14.35 12.96
N VAL A 262 1.16 13.51 13.09
CA VAL A 262 2.48 13.91 13.61
C VAL A 262 3.54 13.58 12.56
N PRO A 263 4.41 14.54 12.19
CA PRO A 263 5.45 14.30 11.19
C PRO A 263 6.43 13.20 11.63
N LEU A 264 7.14 12.58 10.68
CA LEU A 264 8.21 11.65 11.01
C LEU A 264 9.35 12.39 11.75
N PRO A 265 9.98 11.77 12.76
CA PRO A 265 11.05 12.39 13.52
C PRO A 265 12.31 12.53 12.65
N ILE A 266 12.96 13.68 12.67
CA ILE A 266 14.17 13.92 11.84
C ILE A 266 15.37 13.18 12.44
N GLU A 267 15.56 13.30 13.76
CA GLU A 267 16.68 12.71 14.48
C GLU A 267 16.26 11.40 15.15
N VAL A 268 16.92 10.30 14.74
CA VAL A 268 16.60 8.95 15.22
C VAL A 268 17.88 8.13 15.35
N GLU A 269 18.11 7.60 16.54
CA GLU A 269 19.25 6.72 16.83
C GLU A 269 18.85 5.23 16.90
N SER A 270 17.56 4.93 17.04
CA SER A 270 17.06 3.57 17.30
C SER A 270 15.98 3.14 16.31
N GLY A 271 16.30 2.15 15.47
CA GLY A 271 15.32 1.56 14.55
C GLY A 271 14.14 0.90 15.26
N LYS A 272 14.33 0.38 16.49
CA LYS A 272 13.26 -0.20 17.30
C LYS A 272 12.23 0.86 17.71
N LEU A 273 12.70 2.03 18.14
CA LEU A 273 11.84 3.13 18.53
C LEU A 273 11.12 3.72 17.31
N LEU A 274 11.85 3.95 16.22
CA LEU A 274 11.25 4.43 14.98
C LEU A 274 10.17 3.48 14.44
N THR A 275 10.38 2.17 14.56
CA THR A 275 9.37 1.16 14.21
C THR A 275 8.09 1.33 15.01
N LYS A 276 8.18 1.56 16.33
CA LYS A 276 6.99 1.89 17.14
C LYS A 276 6.37 3.22 16.67
N GLY A 277 7.22 4.20 16.35
CA GLY A 277 6.90 5.47 15.69
C GLY A 277 6.00 5.32 14.48
N LEU A 278 6.42 4.47 13.56
CA LEU A 278 5.71 4.11 12.33
C LEU A 278 4.34 3.50 12.64
N MET A 279 4.28 2.54 13.56
CA MET A 279 3.02 1.86 13.91
C MET A 279 1.96 2.84 14.45
N HIS A 280 2.37 3.79 15.29
CA HIS A 280 1.44 4.81 15.81
C HIS A 280 0.91 5.71 14.69
N ARG A 281 1.80 6.21 13.83
CA ARG A 281 1.43 7.09 12.70
C ARG A 281 0.54 6.38 11.68
N GLU A 282 0.86 5.12 11.37
CA GLU A 282 0.02 4.28 10.52
C GLU A 282 -1.39 4.12 11.10
N ILE A 283 -1.54 3.86 12.41
CA ILE A 283 -2.86 3.75 13.05
C ILE A 283 -3.65 5.06 12.90
N SER A 284 -3.00 6.21 13.08
CA SER A 284 -3.65 7.52 12.94
C SER A 284 -4.11 7.78 11.50
N LEU A 285 -3.26 7.54 10.50
CA LEU A 285 -3.63 7.66 9.08
C LEU A 285 -4.70 6.64 8.67
N MET A 286 -4.63 5.41 9.16
CA MET A 286 -5.65 4.40 8.87
C MET A 286 -7.02 4.78 9.43
N LYS A 287 -7.07 5.44 10.60
CA LYS A 287 -8.33 5.99 11.14
C LYS A 287 -8.89 7.09 10.25
N LEU A 288 -8.05 8.01 9.78
CA LEU A 288 -8.41 9.06 8.82
C LEU A 288 -9.01 8.48 7.54
N ILE A 289 -8.31 7.51 6.94
CA ILE A 289 -8.76 6.87 5.70
C ILE A 289 -10.08 6.12 5.95
N SER A 290 -10.17 5.34 7.03
CA SER A 290 -11.40 4.60 7.38
C SER A 290 -12.59 5.54 7.60
N HIS A 291 -12.38 6.67 8.28
CA HIS A 291 -13.41 7.69 8.45
C HIS A 291 -13.91 8.22 7.11
N SER A 292 -13.00 8.59 6.22
CA SER A 292 -13.35 9.06 4.87
C SER A 292 -14.06 8.00 4.03
N THR A 293 -13.58 6.76 4.04
CA THR A 293 -14.21 5.64 3.33
C THR A 293 -15.63 5.40 3.85
N ASN A 294 -15.87 5.42 5.15
CA ASN A 294 -17.21 5.22 5.72
C ASN A 294 -18.19 6.32 5.31
N ILE A 295 -17.74 7.58 5.26
CA ILE A 295 -18.55 8.70 4.77
C ILE A 295 -18.92 8.49 3.30
N LEU A 296 -17.94 8.11 2.47
CA LEU A 296 -18.14 7.88 1.04
C LEU A 296 -19.04 6.68 0.78
N GLU A 297 -18.84 5.55 1.48
CA GLU A 297 -19.71 4.37 1.38
C GLU A 297 -21.17 4.70 1.67
N GLY A 298 -21.43 5.52 2.69
CA GLY A 298 -22.78 5.99 3.02
C GLY A 298 -23.44 6.84 1.92
N LYS A 299 -22.67 7.36 0.95
CA LYS A 299 -23.15 8.22 -0.14
C LYS A 299 -23.23 7.52 -1.50
N ILE A 300 -22.17 6.78 -1.87
CA ILE A 300 -22.02 6.22 -3.22
C ILE A 300 -21.95 4.68 -3.25
N GLY A 301 -21.98 4.02 -2.09
CA GLY A 301 -22.06 2.56 -2.00
C GLY A 301 -20.92 1.83 -2.72
N ASN A 302 -21.25 1.11 -3.79
CA ASN A 302 -20.32 0.25 -4.55
C ASN A 302 -19.76 0.92 -5.82
N ASP A 303 -19.60 2.25 -5.81
CA ASP A 303 -18.95 2.97 -6.89
C ASP A 303 -17.55 2.38 -7.23
N PRO A 304 -17.21 2.20 -8.52
CA PRO A 304 -15.96 1.57 -8.94
C PRO A 304 -14.70 2.25 -8.39
N ASP A 305 -14.66 3.58 -8.36
CA ASP A 305 -13.49 4.35 -7.88
C ASP A 305 -13.27 4.09 -6.38
N LEU A 306 -14.37 4.04 -5.61
CA LEU A 306 -14.35 3.73 -4.19
C LEU A 306 -13.98 2.27 -3.94
N VAL A 307 -14.49 1.32 -4.73
CA VAL A 307 -14.13 -0.10 -4.62
C VAL A 307 -12.65 -0.30 -4.90
N PHE A 308 -12.10 0.36 -5.91
CA PHE A 308 -10.67 0.33 -6.22
C PHE A 308 -9.83 0.89 -5.07
N ALA A 309 -10.16 2.08 -4.56
CA ALA A 309 -9.46 2.69 -3.42
C ALA A 309 -9.50 1.79 -2.16
N LYS A 310 -10.65 1.18 -1.87
CA LYS A 310 -10.83 0.23 -0.76
C LYS A 310 -9.99 -1.03 -0.92
N ASN A 311 -9.93 -1.60 -2.12
CA ASN A 311 -9.17 -2.83 -2.36
C ASN A 311 -7.66 -2.60 -2.20
N ILE A 312 -7.15 -1.45 -2.66
CA ILE A 312 -5.76 -1.05 -2.40
C ILE A 312 -5.51 -0.96 -0.89
N LEU A 313 -6.34 -0.19 -0.17
CA LEU A 313 -6.19 0.00 1.27
C LEU A 313 -6.21 -1.32 2.06
N LYS A 314 -7.15 -2.21 1.72
CA LYS A 314 -7.28 -3.54 2.34
C LYS A 314 -6.00 -4.35 2.20
N MET A 315 -5.44 -4.42 1.00
CA MET A 315 -4.18 -5.14 0.76
C MET A 315 -3.01 -4.49 1.49
N LEU A 316 -2.89 -3.16 1.44
CA LEU A 316 -1.88 -2.43 2.19
C LEU A 316 -1.96 -2.74 3.69
N THR A 317 -3.18 -2.77 4.26
CA THR A 317 -3.41 -3.04 5.68
C THR A 317 -3.01 -4.47 6.04
N LEU A 318 -3.44 -5.46 5.25
CA LEU A 318 -3.19 -6.87 5.52
C LEU A 318 -1.69 -7.21 5.55
N ARG A 319 -0.91 -6.67 4.60
CA ARG A 319 0.56 -6.82 4.58
C ARG A 319 1.18 -6.33 5.90
N SER A 320 0.76 -5.16 6.37
CA SER A 320 1.23 -4.57 7.62
C SER A 320 0.83 -5.42 8.84
N ASP A 321 -0.42 -5.90 8.87
CA ASP A 321 -0.93 -6.72 9.95
C ASP A 321 -0.23 -8.08 10.04
N ILE A 322 0.12 -8.69 8.91
CA ILE A 322 0.95 -9.91 8.87
C ILE A 322 2.32 -9.65 9.51
N MET A 323 3.02 -8.58 9.10
CA MET A 323 4.33 -8.22 9.66
C MET A 323 4.24 -7.96 11.18
N LYS A 324 3.22 -7.22 11.62
CA LYS A 324 2.97 -6.94 13.04
C LYS A 324 2.73 -8.22 13.83
N LYS A 325 1.92 -9.14 13.29
CA LYS A 325 1.60 -10.41 13.92
C LYS A 325 2.83 -11.31 14.05
N LYS A 326 3.65 -11.44 12.99
CA LYS A 326 4.94 -12.16 13.05
C LYS A 326 5.89 -11.55 14.08
N ARG A 327 6.02 -10.22 14.11
CA ARG A 327 6.87 -9.52 15.09
C ARG A 327 6.37 -9.71 16.53
N ASN A 328 5.06 -9.63 16.76
CA ASN A 328 4.48 -9.87 18.08
C ASN A 328 4.75 -11.30 18.56
N VAL A 329 4.57 -12.28 17.68
CA VAL A 329 4.91 -13.69 17.96
C VAL A 329 6.40 -13.86 18.28
N ALA A 330 7.30 -13.28 17.49
CA ALA A 330 8.74 -13.31 17.74
C ALA A 330 9.11 -12.65 19.09
N ASN A 331 8.47 -11.56 19.45
CA ASN A 331 8.66 -10.89 20.74
C ASN A 331 8.16 -11.75 21.93
N CYS A 332 7.02 -12.42 21.78
CA CYS A 332 6.52 -13.38 22.76
C CYS A 332 7.50 -14.55 22.92
N PHE A 333 8.03 -15.06 21.81
CA PHE A 333 9.03 -16.13 21.79
C PHE A 333 10.33 -15.74 22.51
N LEU A 334 10.80 -14.49 22.32
CA LEU A 334 11.96 -13.95 23.03
C LEU A 334 11.76 -13.90 24.55
N ARG A 335 10.58 -13.44 25.01
CA ARG A 335 10.30 -13.19 26.43
C ARG A 335 9.78 -14.40 27.20
N GLY A 336 9.28 -15.42 26.50
CA GLY A 336 8.65 -16.60 27.11
C GLY A 336 9.64 -17.62 27.69
N LEU A 337 9.32 -18.17 28.86
CA LEU A 337 9.83 -19.45 29.34
C LEU A 337 9.00 -20.54 28.66
N LEU A 338 9.46 -21.05 27.51
CA LEU A 338 8.63 -21.94 26.70
C LEU A 338 9.02 -23.39 26.87
N GLU A 339 8.08 -24.17 27.43
CA GLU A 339 8.09 -25.63 27.37
C GLU A 339 7.68 -26.14 25.97
N LYS A 340 6.93 -25.35 25.18
CA LYS A 340 6.43 -25.74 23.83
C LYS A 340 6.41 -24.55 22.85
N PRO A 341 7.43 -24.38 21.99
CA PRO A 341 7.50 -23.25 21.06
C PRO A 341 6.78 -23.47 19.72
N LEU A 342 6.33 -24.70 19.45
CA LEU A 342 5.72 -25.11 18.18
C LEU A 342 4.59 -24.16 17.70
N PRO A 343 3.66 -23.69 18.56
CA PRO A 343 2.62 -22.77 18.11
C PRO A 343 3.14 -21.48 17.47
N TYR A 344 4.21 -20.91 18.02
CA TYR A 344 4.82 -19.70 17.47
C TYR A 344 5.47 -19.95 16.12
N TYR A 345 6.12 -21.11 15.98
CA TYR A 345 6.74 -21.50 14.72
C TYR A 345 5.70 -21.72 13.62
N CYS A 346 4.62 -22.43 13.93
CA CYS A 346 3.53 -22.67 12.99
C CYS A 346 2.83 -21.36 12.57
N ILE A 347 2.62 -20.41 13.50
CA ILE A 347 2.07 -19.09 13.13
C ILE A 347 2.99 -18.37 12.14
N ILE A 348 4.31 -18.32 12.42
CA ILE A 348 5.26 -17.67 11.51
C ILE A 348 5.28 -18.39 10.16
N ALA A 349 5.32 -19.71 10.16
CA ALA A 349 5.32 -20.55 8.97
C ALA A 349 4.08 -20.28 8.09
N THR A 350 2.86 -20.36 8.64
CA THR A 350 1.61 -20.10 7.91
C THR A 350 1.59 -18.70 7.32
N LEU A 351 1.98 -17.68 8.09
CA LEU A 351 2.02 -16.31 7.58
C LEU A 351 3.10 -16.10 6.50
N SER A 352 4.19 -16.86 6.54
CA SER A 352 5.27 -16.79 5.55
C SER A 352 4.91 -17.49 4.23
N MET A 353 4.06 -18.53 4.29
CA MET A 353 3.40 -19.10 3.10
C MET A 353 2.45 -18.08 2.46
N VAL A 354 1.68 -17.35 3.28
CA VAL A 354 0.82 -16.27 2.76
C VAL A 354 1.64 -15.18 2.07
N GLU A 355 2.74 -14.73 2.69
CA GLU A 355 3.66 -13.73 2.10
C GLU A 355 4.22 -14.18 0.75
N ALA A 356 4.50 -15.47 0.54
CA ALA A 356 5.00 -15.98 -0.74
C ALA A 356 4.03 -15.69 -1.90
N HIS A 357 2.74 -15.98 -1.71
CA HIS A 357 1.71 -15.66 -2.72
C HIS A 357 1.50 -14.16 -2.87
N LEU A 358 1.57 -13.40 -1.76
CA LEU A 358 1.48 -11.94 -1.83
C LEU A 358 2.65 -11.33 -2.61
N LEU A 359 3.87 -11.87 -2.49
CA LEU A 359 5.03 -11.45 -3.27
C LEU A 359 4.77 -11.69 -4.77
N ILE A 360 4.23 -12.84 -5.15
CA ILE A 360 3.88 -13.12 -6.55
C ILE A 360 2.79 -12.15 -7.03
N LEU A 361 1.66 -12.09 -6.33
CA LEU A 361 0.50 -11.28 -6.70
C LEU A 361 0.84 -9.80 -6.82
N HIS A 362 1.61 -9.24 -5.90
CA HIS A 362 1.94 -7.81 -5.91
C HIS A 362 3.01 -7.41 -6.89
N LYS A 363 3.75 -8.37 -7.44
CA LYS A 363 4.67 -8.13 -8.53
C LYS A 363 3.97 -8.29 -9.88
N GLU A 364 3.15 -9.32 -10.05
CA GLU A 364 2.42 -9.55 -11.31
C GLU A 364 1.36 -8.47 -11.56
N LEU A 365 0.61 -8.12 -10.50
CA LEU A 365 -0.44 -7.10 -10.52
C LEU A 365 0.09 -5.72 -10.12
N ALA A 366 1.40 -5.49 -10.19
CA ALA A 366 2.00 -4.20 -9.91
C ALA A 366 1.40 -3.13 -10.82
N PHE A 367 1.10 -1.96 -10.25
CA PHE A 367 0.54 -0.85 -11.03
C PHE A 367 1.58 -0.34 -12.04
N PHE A 368 1.10 0.03 -13.21
CA PHE A 368 1.91 0.71 -14.22
C PHE A 368 2.09 2.17 -13.81
N MET A 369 3.25 2.72 -14.18
CA MET A 369 3.58 4.12 -13.99
C MET A 369 3.55 4.86 -15.32
N ASP A 370 2.64 5.83 -15.42
CA ASP A 370 2.54 6.74 -16.57
C ASP A 370 2.56 8.19 -16.09
N LYS A 371 3.11 9.08 -16.91
CA LYS A 371 3.27 10.50 -16.58
C LYS A 371 1.94 11.22 -16.36
N ASP A 372 0.91 10.86 -17.09
CA ASP A 372 -0.40 11.54 -17.05
C ASP A 372 -1.40 10.75 -16.20
N LEU A 373 -1.46 9.43 -16.40
CA LEU A 373 -2.37 8.54 -15.65
C LEU A 373 -1.90 8.29 -14.21
N GLY A 374 -0.60 8.40 -13.94
CA GLY A 374 0.01 8.11 -12.66
C GLY A 374 0.13 6.62 -12.39
N MET A 375 -0.12 6.22 -11.14
CA MET A 375 -0.27 4.81 -10.77
C MET A 375 -1.62 4.27 -11.24
N PHE A 376 -1.62 3.40 -12.26
CA PHE A 376 -2.84 2.84 -12.82
C PHE A 376 -2.78 1.31 -13.01
N GLY A 377 -3.95 0.69 -13.12
CA GLY A 377 -4.09 -0.74 -13.40
C GLY A 377 -5.29 -1.35 -12.69
N LYS A 378 -5.13 -2.58 -12.19
CA LYS A 378 -6.22 -3.31 -11.52
C LYS A 378 -5.84 -3.73 -10.12
N ALA A 379 -6.66 -3.32 -9.15
CA ALA A 379 -6.49 -3.76 -7.78
C ALA A 379 -6.83 -5.26 -7.63
N LEU A 380 -6.14 -5.91 -6.71
CA LEU A 380 -6.41 -7.29 -6.31
C LEU A 380 -7.87 -7.44 -5.84
N SER A 381 -8.54 -8.50 -6.29
CA SER A 381 -9.98 -8.66 -6.10
C SER A 381 -10.37 -8.87 -4.63
N GLY A 382 -11.59 -8.45 -4.26
CA GLY A 382 -12.11 -8.67 -2.91
C GLY A 382 -12.17 -10.15 -2.50
N GLU A 383 -12.30 -11.07 -3.46
CA GLU A 383 -12.29 -12.52 -3.21
C GLU A 383 -10.93 -13.03 -2.73
N VAL A 384 -9.85 -12.67 -3.43
CA VAL A 384 -8.49 -13.07 -3.05
C VAL A 384 -8.09 -12.44 -1.72
N TYR A 385 -8.44 -11.16 -1.51
CA TYR A 385 -8.26 -10.51 -0.21
C TYR A 385 -8.98 -11.27 0.90
N SER A 386 -10.24 -11.67 0.69
CA SER A 386 -11.03 -12.36 1.71
C SER A 386 -10.45 -13.72 2.05
N ALA A 387 -9.98 -14.49 1.06
CA ALA A 387 -9.30 -15.76 1.28
C ALA A 387 -8.01 -15.57 2.10
N CYS A 388 -7.18 -14.59 1.73
CA CYS A 388 -5.96 -14.25 2.46
C CYS A 388 -6.25 -13.78 3.90
N PHE A 389 -7.29 -12.97 4.08
CA PHE A 389 -7.68 -12.43 5.38
C PHE A 389 -8.21 -13.52 6.32
N GLU A 390 -8.96 -14.50 5.83
CA GLU A 390 -9.43 -15.62 6.65
C GLU A 390 -8.27 -16.47 7.16
N VAL A 391 -7.24 -16.75 6.34
CA VAL A 391 -5.99 -17.38 6.81
C VAL A 391 -5.37 -16.55 7.94
N PHE A 392 -5.15 -15.25 7.70
CA PHE A 392 -4.57 -14.34 8.69
C PHE A 392 -5.36 -14.34 10.02
N LYS A 393 -6.68 -14.23 9.94
CA LYS A 393 -7.61 -14.15 11.08
C LYS A 393 -7.56 -15.42 11.95
N TYR A 394 -7.56 -16.60 11.33
CA TYR A 394 -7.58 -17.87 12.06
C TYR A 394 -6.20 -18.42 12.43
N THR A 395 -5.11 -17.87 11.88
CA THR A 395 -3.75 -18.23 12.28
C THR A 395 -3.48 -17.73 13.71
N ASN A 396 -3.63 -18.58 14.72
CA ASN A 396 -3.41 -18.23 16.13
C ASN A 396 -2.93 -19.47 16.92
N GLU A 397 -2.56 -19.29 18.19
CA GLU A 397 -1.97 -20.37 19.00
C GLU A 397 -2.87 -21.61 19.13
N SER A 398 -4.20 -21.48 19.13
CA SER A 398 -5.10 -22.61 19.27
C SER A 398 -5.20 -23.45 18.00
N GLN A 399 -5.13 -22.81 16.83
CA GLN A 399 -5.18 -23.48 15.53
C GLN A 399 -3.80 -23.94 15.03
N CYS A 400 -2.72 -23.31 15.49
CA CYS A 400 -1.36 -23.58 15.04
C CYS A 400 -0.58 -24.50 16.00
N ASN A 401 -1.23 -25.37 16.77
CA ASN A 401 -0.57 -26.14 17.83
C ASN A 401 0.07 -27.47 17.40
N THR A 402 -0.03 -27.85 16.12
CA THR A 402 0.52 -29.10 15.56
C THR A 402 1.31 -28.84 14.28
N PHE A 403 2.17 -29.81 13.93
CA PHE A 403 2.77 -29.92 12.61
C PHE A 403 2.70 -31.40 12.13
N PRO A 404 2.24 -31.73 10.91
CA PRO A 404 1.68 -30.84 9.87
C PRO A 404 0.57 -29.91 10.36
N LEU A 405 0.35 -28.81 9.64
CA LEU A 405 -0.61 -27.78 10.04
C LEU A 405 -2.02 -28.38 10.20
N ASN A 406 -2.82 -27.77 11.07
CA ASN A 406 -4.21 -28.16 11.25
C ASN A 406 -4.96 -28.15 9.91
N SER A 407 -5.76 -29.19 9.64
CA SER A 407 -6.48 -29.34 8.37
C SER A 407 -7.36 -28.13 8.02
N PHE A 408 -7.92 -27.44 9.03
CA PHE A 408 -8.67 -26.21 8.84
C PHE A 408 -7.80 -25.07 8.28
N ILE A 409 -6.57 -24.90 8.81
CA ILE A 409 -5.64 -23.88 8.31
C ILE A 409 -5.16 -24.25 6.89
N GLU A 410 -4.88 -25.53 6.63
CA GLU A 410 -4.50 -25.98 5.29
C GLU A 410 -5.64 -25.80 4.27
N GLU A 411 -6.90 -26.03 4.65
CA GLU A 411 -8.04 -25.76 3.77
C GLU A 411 -8.15 -24.27 3.41
N LEU A 412 -7.91 -23.38 4.39
CA LEU A 412 -7.89 -21.94 4.14
C LEU A 412 -6.71 -21.52 3.24
N LEU A 413 -5.53 -22.10 3.45
CA LEU A 413 -4.35 -21.87 2.61
C LEU A 413 -4.61 -22.36 1.18
N GLU A 414 -5.20 -23.55 1.02
CA GLU A 414 -5.53 -24.10 -0.30
C GLU A 414 -6.55 -23.23 -1.03
N ASN A 415 -7.60 -22.78 -0.34
CA ASN A 415 -8.54 -21.83 -0.92
C ASN A 415 -7.85 -20.54 -1.38
N PHE A 416 -6.90 -20.00 -0.61
CA PHE A 416 -6.11 -18.84 -1.01
C PHE A 416 -5.18 -19.14 -2.21
N ARG A 417 -4.51 -20.29 -2.24
CA ARG A 417 -3.66 -20.75 -3.36
C ARG A 417 -4.46 -20.83 -4.66
N VAL A 418 -5.63 -21.46 -4.63
CA VAL A 418 -6.53 -21.60 -5.78
C VAL A 418 -6.99 -20.23 -6.27
N LYS A 419 -7.51 -19.38 -5.38
CA LYS A 419 -8.00 -18.04 -5.74
C LYS A 419 -6.90 -17.15 -6.30
N SER A 420 -5.69 -17.24 -5.76
CA SER A 420 -4.52 -16.50 -6.25
C SER A 420 -4.14 -16.95 -7.67
N SER A 421 -4.10 -18.26 -7.90
CA SER A 421 -3.76 -18.84 -9.20
C SER A 421 -4.80 -18.52 -10.28
N GLU A 422 -6.09 -18.57 -9.93
CA GLU A 422 -7.20 -18.16 -10.81
C GLU A 422 -7.08 -16.67 -11.20
N LEU A 423 -6.75 -15.81 -10.24
CA LEU A 423 -6.58 -14.38 -10.48
C LEU A 423 -5.42 -14.10 -11.42
N LEU A 424 -4.26 -14.73 -11.21
CA LEU A 424 -3.08 -14.55 -12.05
C LEU A 424 -3.34 -15.01 -13.49
N ARG A 425 -3.99 -16.16 -13.66
CA ARG A 425 -4.41 -16.61 -14.98
C ARG A 425 -5.34 -15.61 -15.66
N SER A 426 -6.39 -15.15 -14.97
CA SER A 426 -7.31 -14.15 -15.53
C SER A 426 -6.63 -12.81 -15.86
N TRP A 427 -5.60 -12.43 -15.09
CA TRP A 427 -4.82 -11.23 -15.34
C TRP A 427 -4.08 -11.31 -16.68
N HIS A 428 -3.33 -12.39 -16.92
CA HIS A 428 -2.61 -12.56 -18.19
C HIS A 428 -3.54 -12.77 -19.38
N ASP A 429 -4.66 -13.49 -19.20
CA ASP A 429 -5.62 -13.77 -20.27
C ASP A 429 -6.35 -12.50 -20.74
N THR A 430 -6.62 -11.53 -19.86
CA THR A 430 -7.58 -10.44 -20.15
C THR A 430 -7.09 -9.04 -19.77
N TRP A 431 -6.34 -8.86 -18.69
CA TRP A 431 -6.18 -7.53 -18.07
C TRP A 431 -4.81 -6.90 -18.27
N ALA A 432 -3.75 -7.71 -18.37
CA ALA A 432 -2.40 -7.22 -18.60
C ALA A 432 -2.34 -6.40 -19.89
N VAL A 433 -2.90 -6.94 -20.98
CA VAL A 433 -2.94 -6.28 -22.30
C VAL A 433 -3.74 -4.98 -22.26
N SER A 434 -4.88 -4.96 -21.55
CA SER A 434 -5.67 -3.74 -21.42
C SER A 434 -4.89 -2.64 -20.70
N CYS A 435 -4.18 -2.96 -19.61
CA CYS A 435 -3.37 -1.96 -18.91
C CYS A 435 -2.17 -1.51 -19.76
N GLU A 436 -1.52 -2.45 -20.45
CA GLU A 436 -0.41 -2.16 -21.36
C GLU A 436 -0.81 -1.19 -22.48
N ASN A 437 -2.00 -1.36 -23.06
CA ASN A 437 -2.51 -0.50 -24.13
C ASN A 437 -2.84 0.93 -23.68
N GLU A 438 -3.10 1.14 -22.39
CA GLU A 438 -3.36 2.48 -21.82
C GLU A 438 -2.06 3.23 -21.53
N CYS A 439 -0.90 2.55 -21.54
CA CYS A 439 0.35 3.22 -21.21
C CYS A 439 0.93 3.99 -22.38
N MET A 440 1.18 5.28 -22.18
CA MET A 440 1.54 6.19 -23.27
C MET A 440 2.92 6.81 -23.06
N THR A 441 3.23 7.24 -21.84
CA THR A 441 4.45 8.00 -21.55
C THR A 441 5.11 7.55 -20.23
N PRO A 442 6.36 7.04 -20.26
CA PRO A 442 7.09 6.73 -19.04
C PRO A 442 7.26 7.93 -18.13
N VAL A 443 7.32 7.64 -16.83
CA VAL A 443 7.82 8.59 -15.83
C VAL A 443 9.34 8.58 -15.86
N GLU A 444 9.96 9.67 -16.31
CA GLU A 444 11.40 9.87 -16.17
C GLU A 444 11.76 9.90 -14.68
N CYS A 445 12.77 9.13 -14.28
CA CYS A 445 13.22 9.04 -12.90
C CYS A 445 14.72 9.35 -12.83
N ASP A 446 15.06 10.46 -12.18
CA ASP A 446 16.44 10.81 -11.85
C ASP A 446 16.75 10.31 -10.44
N LEU A 447 17.53 9.22 -10.36
CA LEU A 447 17.95 8.64 -9.08
C LEU A 447 18.87 9.56 -8.25
N THR A 448 19.36 10.66 -8.84
CA THR A 448 20.15 11.68 -8.15
C THR A 448 19.30 12.82 -7.57
N GLU A 449 18.01 12.88 -7.93
CA GLU A 449 17.10 13.90 -7.43
C GLU A 449 16.86 13.73 -5.91
N LYS A 450 16.92 14.84 -5.19
CA LYS A 450 16.61 14.85 -3.76
C LYS A 450 15.11 14.93 -3.55
N LEU A 451 14.54 13.78 -3.21
CA LEU A 451 13.15 13.63 -2.78
C LEU A 451 12.80 14.57 -1.62
N HIS A 452 11.58 15.12 -1.61
CA HIS A 452 11.04 15.92 -0.50
C HIS A 452 10.56 15.04 0.67
N SER A 453 11.35 14.02 1.02
CA SER A 453 11.08 13.11 2.13
C SER A 453 11.90 13.46 3.37
N VAL A 454 11.40 13.09 4.56
CA VAL A 454 12.11 13.27 5.84
C VAL A 454 13.42 12.47 5.87
N TYR A 455 13.43 11.29 5.23
CA TYR A 455 14.63 10.48 5.03
C TYR A 455 14.87 10.29 3.53
N THR A 456 16.00 10.77 3.05
CA THR A 456 16.45 10.57 1.67
C THR A 456 17.46 9.42 1.62
N PHE A 457 17.52 8.74 0.48
CA PHE A 457 18.38 7.58 0.27
C PHE A 457 19.15 7.76 -1.03
N THR A 458 20.45 7.56 -0.96
CA THR A 458 21.32 7.30 -2.10
C THR A 458 21.68 5.82 -2.14
N GLN A 459 22.29 5.36 -3.23
CA GLN A 459 22.69 3.97 -3.37
C GLN A 459 23.69 3.56 -2.28
N GLU A 460 24.56 4.49 -1.88
CA GLU A 460 25.58 4.31 -0.84
C GLU A 460 25.00 4.25 0.58
N ASP A 461 23.82 4.82 0.81
CA ASP A 461 23.14 4.76 2.11
C ASP A 461 22.54 3.38 2.38
N LEU A 462 22.27 2.60 1.33
CA LEU A 462 21.69 1.28 1.43
C LEU A 462 22.77 0.22 1.71
N PRO A 463 22.47 -0.80 2.54
CA PRO A 463 23.42 -1.87 2.80
C PRO A 463 23.90 -2.54 1.51
N THR A 464 25.18 -2.87 1.40
CA THR A 464 25.74 -3.55 0.22
C THR A 464 25.03 -4.87 -0.10
N THR A 465 24.46 -5.53 0.90
CA THR A 465 23.63 -6.74 0.72
C THR A 465 22.32 -6.48 -0.03
N LEU A 466 21.89 -5.23 -0.17
CA LEU A 466 20.73 -4.78 -0.92
C LEU A 466 21.10 -4.07 -2.23
N SER A 467 22.38 -4.01 -2.61
CA SER A 467 22.82 -3.19 -3.75
C SER A 467 22.13 -3.57 -5.05
N ILE A 468 21.80 -4.84 -5.25
CA ILE A 468 21.06 -5.32 -6.44
C ILE A 468 19.61 -4.80 -6.51
N HIS A 469 19.08 -4.32 -5.39
CA HIS A 469 17.73 -3.79 -5.25
C HIS A 469 17.71 -2.27 -5.05
N ALA A 470 18.86 -1.66 -4.77
CA ALA A 470 18.97 -0.27 -4.34
C ALA A 470 18.33 0.72 -5.33
N ASP A 471 18.62 0.56 -6.62
CA ASP A 471 18.11 1.46 -7.65
C ASP A 471 16.59 1.38 -7.72
N GLN A 472 16.02 0.17 -7.66
CA GLN A 472 14.57 -0.02 -7.72
C GLN A 472 13.87 0.44 -6.42
N MET A 473 14.52 0.30 -5.27
CA MET A 473 14.06 0.87 -4.01
C MET A 473 13.94 2.39 -4.10
N ILE A 474 14.99 3.06 -4.57
CA ILE A 474 15.01 4.53 -4.74
C ILE A 474 13.99 4.95 -5.81
N LYS A 475 13.90 4.23 -6.92
CA LYS A 475 12.93 4.46 -8.00
C LYS A 475 11.49 4.40 -7.49
N ASN A 476 11.17 3.43 -6.65
CA ASN A 476 9.84 3.34 -6.03
C ASN A 476 9.53 4.55 -5.14
N LEU A 477 10.48 5.04 -4.35
CA LEU A 477 10.28 6.25 -3.52
C LEU A 477 10.04 7.49 -4.41
N HIS A 478 10.76 7.59 -5.53
CA HIS A 478 10.55 8.66 -6.48
C HIS A 478 9.15 8.61 -7.11
N TRP A 479 8.70 7.43 -7.53
CA TRP A 479 7.34 7.25 -8.05
C TRP A 479 6.25 7.52 -7.01
N GLU A 480 6.49 7.18 -5.76
CA GLU A 480 5.58 7.49 -4.66
C GLU A 480 5.43 9.02 -4.47
N GLU A 481 6.53 9.76 -4.52
CA GLU A 481 6.49 11.23 -4.45
C GLU A 481 5.82 11.83 -5.69
N PHE A 482 6.22 11.39 -6.87
CA PHE A 482 5.60 11.80 -8.14
C PHE A 482 4.07 11.61 -8.12
N GLU A 483 3.59 10.43 -7.72
CA GLU A 483 2.15 10.14 -7.67
C GLU A 483 1.44 11.00 -6.60
N LEU A 484 2.08 11.37 -5.50
CA LEU A 484 1.49 12.33 -4.55
C LEU A 484 1.25 13.68 -5.22
N VAL A 485 2.26 14.23 -5.90
CA VAL A 485 2.13 15.52 -6.61
C VAL A 485 1.05 15.47 -7.68
N ARG A 486 1.02 14.38 -8.45
CA ARG A 486 0.03 14.16 -9.50
C ARG A 486 -1.38 14.04 -8.94
N LEU A 487 -1.59 13.26 -7.88
CA LEU A 487 -2.90 13.14 -7.21
C LEU A 487 -3.39 14.47 -6.63
N TYR A 488 -2.50 15.33 -6.11
CA TYR A 488 -2.90 16.67 -5.71
C TYR A 488 -3.37 17.53 -6.88
N SER A 489 -2.68 17.45 -8.03
CA SER A 489 -3.12 18.13 -9.26
C SER A 489 -4.52 17.65 -9.67
N GLN A 490 -4.72 16.34 -9.65
CA GLN A 490 -6.01 15.69 -9.93
C GLN A 490 -7.10 16.14 -8.95
N TYR A 491 -6.80 16.23 -7.64
CA TYR A 491 -7.73 16.75 -6.63
C TYR A 491 -8.17 18.18 -6.94
N LEU A 492 -7.23 19.08 -7.28
CA LEU A 492 -7.54 20.47 -7.61
C LEU A 492 -8.40 20.56 -8.88
N GLN A 493 -8.07 19.80 -9.92
CA GLN A 493 -8.83 19.73 -11.16
C GLN A 493 -10.27 19.25 -10.92
N VAL A 494 -10.44 18.14 -10.20
CA VAL A 494 -11.77 17.59 -9.90
C VAL A 494 -12.59 18.57 -9.06
N ARG A 495 -11.97 19.16 -8.03
CA ARG A 495 -12.62 20.16 -7.19
C ARG A 495 -13.06 21.38 -8.00
N GLN A 496 -12.19 21.90 -8.86
CA GLN A 496 -12.52 23.01 -9.75
C GLN A 496 -13.62 22.63 -10.74
N GLY A 497 -13.52 21.43 -11.31
CA GLY A 497 -14.49 20.88 -12.25
C GLY A 497 -15.88 20.80 -11.64
N TYR A 498 -16.00 20.36 -10.38
CA TYR A 498 -17.29 20.32 -9.68
C TYR A 498 -18.03 21.68 -9.71
N TYR A 499 -17.33 22.77 -9.44
CA TYR A 499 -17.93 24.12 -9.40
C TYR A 499 -18.12 24.71 -10.80
N ASP A 500 -17.09 24.66 -11.63
CA ASP A 500 -16.99 25.48 -12.85
C ASP A 500 -17.09 24.66 -14.14
N TRP A 501 -17.65 23.44 -14.10
CA TRP A 501 -17.84 22.63 -15.31
C TRP A 501 -18.69 23.36 -16.37
N PRO A 502 -18.28 23.36 -17.66
CA PRO A 502 -19.01 24.03 -18.73
C PRO A 502 -20.44 23.50 -18.87
N ARG A 503 -21.40 24.40 -19.12
CA ARG A 503 -22.82 24.06 -19.32
C ARG A 503 -23.20 23.90 -20.80
N LYS A 504 -22.23 23.94 -21.71
CA LYS A 504 -22.48 23.89 -23.15
C LYS A 504 -23.02 22.50 -23.53
N SER A 505 -24.05 22.47 -24.38
CA SER A 505 -24.57 21.22 -24.94
C SER A 505 -23.47 20.41 -25.63
N GLY A 506 -23.44 19.10 -25.39
CA GLY A 506 -22.42 18.18 -25.90
C GLY A 506 -21.13 18.11 -25.06
N THR A 507 -21.01 18.85 -23.96
CA THR A 507 -19.88 18.68 -23.01
C THR A 507 -20.07 17.38 -22.24
N PRO A 508 -19.07 16.47 -22.21
CA PRO A 508 -19.15 15.27 -21.39
C PRO A 508 -19.21 15.63 -19.90
N GLU A 509 -19.76 14.76 -19.07
CA GLU A 509 -19.74 14.95 -17.62
C GLU A 509 -18.32 14.82 -17.05
N LEU A 510 -18.08 15.38 -15.86
CA LEU A 510 -16.80 15.21 -15.17
C LEU A 510 -16.65 13.74 -14.72
N MET A 511 -15.66 13.06 -15.29
CA MET A 511 -15.31 11.67 -14.97
C MET A 511 -14.00 11.62 -14.19
N LEU A 512 -13.84 10.68 -13.26
CA LEU A 512 -12.59 10.51 -12.48
C LEU A 512 -11.60 9.53 -13.11
N ASN A 513 -12.12 8.63 -13.93
CA ASN A 513 -11.35 7.64 -14.66
C ASN A 513 -11.76 7.71 -16.13
N THR A 514 -10.83 8.11 -16.98
CA THR A 514 -11.03 8.17 -18.44
C THR A 514 -10.51 6.92 -19.16
N CYS A 515 -9.83 6.01 -18.46
CA CYS A 515 -9.34 4.76 -19.03
C CYS A 515 -10.50 3.83 -19.39
N ALA A 516 -10.30 2.96 -20.38
CA ALA A 516 -11.29 1.94 -20.69
C ALA A 516 -11.36 0.88 -19.58
N GLU A 517 -12.56 0.38 -19.29
CA GLU A 517 -12.69 -0.79 -18.42
C GLU A 517 -11.87 -1.95 -18.98
N PRO A 518 -11.16 -2.73 -18.12
CA PRO A 518 -11.26 -2.76 -16.66
C PRO A 518 -10.15 -1.96 -15.93
N VAL A 519 -9.50 -1.02 -16.61
CA VAL A 519 -8.36 -0.26 -16.08
C VAL A 519 -8.85 0.86 -15.18
N ASN A 520 -8.22 1.01 -14.01
CA ASN A 520 -8.51 2.09 -13.09
C ASN A 520 -7.32 3.04 -13.00
N ALA A 521 -7.58 4.32 -13.26
CA ALA A 521 -6.68 5.43 -13.02
C ALA A 521 -7.44 6.56 -12.34
N PHE A 522 -6.78 7.32 -11.48
CA PHE A 522 -7.30 8.59 -10.99
C PHE A 522 -6.90 9.70 -11.96
N HIS A 523 -7.51 9.71 -13.14
CA HIS A 523 -7.23 10.66 -14.22
C HIS A 523 -8.55 11.16 -14.80
N CYS A 524 -8.86 12.45 -14.56
CA CYS A 524 -10.13 13.04 -14.98
C CYS A 524 -10.03 13.69 -16.35
N ASN A 525 -11.18 13.85 -17.00
CA ASN A 525 -11.32 14.57 -18.26
C ASN A 525 -11.31 16.10 -18.13
N PHE A 526 -10.89 16.67 -16.99
CA PHE A 526 -10.81 18.12 -16.82
C PHE A 526 -9.86 18.78 -17.82
N PRO A 527 -8.63 18.25 -18.07
CA PRO A 527 -7.72 18.81 -19.06
C PRO A 527 -8.23 18.73 -20.49
N ASP A 528 -9.09 17.76 -20.80
CA ASP A 528 -9.64 17.57 -22.16
C ASP A 528 -10.76 18.58 -22.47
N VAL A 529 -11.43 19.09 -21.43
CA VAL A 529 -12.59 19.97 -21.55
C VAL A 529 -12.26 21.44 -21.33
N MET A 530 -11.27 21.72 -20.47
CA MET A 530 -10.85 23.08 -20.12
C MET A 530 -9.67 23.56 -20.99
N SER A 531 -9.50 24.88 -21.12
CA SER A 531 -8.34 25.41 -21.85
C SER A 531 -7.05 25.20 -21.04
N THR A 532 -5.92 25.10 -21.75
CA THR A 532 -4.59 24.92 -21.14
C THR A 532 -4.30 25.96 -20.07
N GLU A 533 -4.68 27.23 -20.28
CA GLU A 533 -4.45 28.30 -19.30
C GLU A 533 -5.22 28.07 -17.99
N ILE A 534 -6.43 27.51 -18.06
CA ILE A 534 -7.21 27.17 -16.87
C ILE A 534 -6.58 25.98 -16.16
N VAL A 535 -6.18 24.96 -16.91
CA VAL A 535 -5.52 23.76 -16.34
C VAL A 535 -4.25 24.16 -15.60
N GLU A 536 -3.38 24.96 -16.22
CA GLU A 536 -2.15 25.47 -15.60
C GLU A 536 -2.45 26.32 -14.36
N LEU A 537 -3.42 27.23 -14.44
CA LEU A 537 -3.81 28.07 -13.30
C LEU A 537 -4.28 27.24 -12.10
N VAL A 538 -5.06 26.20 -12.34
CA VAL A 538 -5.63 25.33 -11.30
C VAL A 538 -4.57 24.43 -10.68
N THR A 539 -3.61 23.95 -11.48
CA THR A 539 -2.59 22.98 -11.05
C THR A 539 -1.29 23.62 -10.57
N ALA A 540 -1.10 24.93 -10.75
CA ALA A 540 0.12 25.66 -10.39
C ALA A 540 0.57 25.46 -8.93
N ASP A 541 -0.36 25.27 -8.00
CA ASP A 541 -0.05 25.07 -6.57
C ASP A 541 0.31 23.61 -6.22
N ALA A 542 0.02 22.62 -7.07
CA ALA A 542 0.17 21.20 -6.73
C ALA A 542 1.62 20.79 -6.36
N PRO A 543 2.68 21.26 -7.04
CA PRO A 543 4.07 20.98 -6.65
C PRO A 543 4.42 21.50 -5.26
N GLN A 544 3.71 22.50 -4.74
CA GLN A 544 3.97 23.02 -3.40
C GLN A 544 3.04 22.40 -2.37
N ILE A 545 1.80 22.04 -2.73
CA ILE A 545 0.80 21.55 -1.77
C ILE A 545 1.25 20.26 -1.06
N HIS A 546 1.87 19.33 -1.77
CA HIS A 546 2.32 18.08 -1.14
C HIS A 546 3.43 18.29 -0.10
N THR A 547 4.21 19.38 -0.23
CA THR A 547 5.22 19.81 0.76
C THR A 547 4.64 20.71 1.86
N ARG A 548 3.45 21.28 1.65
CA ARG A 548 2.77 22.11 2.65
C ARG A 548 2.20 21.19 3.72
N MET A 549 2.46 21.54 4.97
CA MET A 549 1.91 20.82 6.10
C MET A 549 0.39 21.00 6.13
N THR A 550 -0.37 19.90 6.11
CA THR A 550 -1.83 19.94 6.22
C THR A 550 -2.25 20.49 7.58
N ALA A 551 -3.47 20.99 7.72
CA ALA A 551 -3.91 21.61 8.97
C ALA A 551 -3.81 20.63 10.17
N GLU A 552 -4.17 19.37 9.95
CA GLU A 552 -4.08 18.29 10.92
C GLU A 552 -2.63 17.90 11.26
N SER A 553 -1.72 17.99 10.29
CA SER A 553 -0.28 17.75 10.50
C SER A 553 0.43 18.93 11.16
N PHE A 554 -0.03 20.16 10.85
CA PHE A 554 0.49 21.41 11.40
C PHE A 554 0.22 21.51 12.89
N ALA A 555 -0.99 21.18 13.32
CA ALA A 555 -1.31 21.11 14.75
C ALA A 555 -0.36 20.14 15.48
N GLY A 556 -0.13 18.94 14.94
CA GLY A 556 0.77 17.96 15.54
C GLY A 556 2.23 18.40 15.59
N TYR A 557 2.73 19.01 14.51
CA TYR A 557 4.07 19.60 14.46
C TYR A 557 4.26 20.69 15.52
N GLU A 558 3.34 21.65 15.61
CA GLU A 558 3.41 22.75 16.57
C GLU A 558 3.33 22.23 18.02
N ILE A 559 2.47 21.24 18.29
CA ILE A 559 2.39 20.58 19.60
C ILE A 559 3.76 20.01 20.01
N LEU A 560 4.42 19.27 19.10
CA LEU A 560 5.73 18.71 19.38
C LEU A 560 6.82 19.77 19.52
N ALA A 561 6.87 20.76 18.63
CA ALA A 561 7.85 21.84 18.69
C ALA A 561 7.78 22.60 20.01
N HIS A 562 6.56 22.90 20.48
CA HIS A 562 6.35 23.47 21.81
C HIS A 562 6.72 22.51 22.93
N ALA A 563 6.45 21.21 22.76
CA ALA A 563 6.82 20.21 23.76
C ALA A 563 8.33 20.11 23.97
N TYR A 564 9.09 20.05 22.89
CA TYR A 564 10.55 20.08 22.93
C TYR A 564 11.07 21.34 23.60
N ARG A 565 10.63 22.52 23.15
CA ARG A 565 11.03 23.79 23.74
C ARG A 565 10.76 23.88 25.25
N ILE A 566 9.57 23.52 25.70
CA ILE A 566 9.19 23.61 27.11
C ILE A 566 9.97 22.60 27.96
N THR A 567 10.13 21.37 27.50
CA THR A 567 10.89 20.36 28.23
C THR A 567 12.38 20.69 28.31
N ASP A 568 12.93 21.29 27.26
CA ASP A 568 14.30 21.81 27.24
C ASP A 568 14.51 23.01 28.17
N GLU A 569 13.55 23.95 28.21
CA GLU A 569 13.59 25.11 29.11
C GLU A 569 13.48 24.67 30.58
N GLU A 570 12.54 23.77 30.90
CA GLU A 570 12.29 23.32 32.27
C GLU A 570 13.26 22.23 32.74
N LYS A 571 13.98 21.61 31.79
CA LYS A 571 14.86 20.46 31.99
C LYS A 571 14.13 19.33 32.70
N CYS A 572 12.94 19.00 32.20
CA CYS A 572 12.03 18.02 32.80
C CYS A 572 11.09 17.42 31.74
N VAL A 573 11.00 16.10 31.69
CA VAL A 573 9.93 15.40 30.97
C VAL A 573 8.81 15.07 31.97
N PRO A 574 7.55 15.45 31.72
CA PRO A 574 6.44 15.17 32.63
C PRO A 574 6.03 13.69 32.62
N SER A 575 5.38 13.26 33.71
CA SER A 575 4.77 11.94 33.81
C SER A 575 3.53 11.81 32.92
N SER A 576 3.26 10.60 32.44
CA SER A 576 2.09 10.28 31.61
C SER A 576 0.76 10.64 32.30
N ASP A 577 0.66 10.40 33.61
CA ASP A 577 -0.52 10.75 34.42
C ASP A 577 -0.70 12.27 34.53
N ASP A 578 0.38 13.03 34.77
CA ASP A 578 0.32 14.49 34.81
C ASP A 578 -0.10 15.06 33.44
N LEU A 579 0.47 14.56 32.35
CA LEU A 579 0.09 14.94 30.99
C LEU A 579 -1.42 14.73 30.77
N TYR A 580 -1.93 13.51 31.02
CA TYR A 580 -3.34 13.20 30.85
C TYR A 580 -4.24 14.14 31.64
N ASN A 581 -3.97 14.29 32.94
CA ASN A 581 -4.79 15.09 33.83
C ASN A 581 -4.82 16.57 33.45
N GLN A 582 -3.67 17.13 33.05
CA GLN A 582 -3.60 18.53 32.63
C GLN A 582 -4.28 18.73 31.26
N TYR A 583 -4.04 17.87 30.27
CA TYR A 583 -4.73 17.97 28.98
C TYR A 583 -6.25 17.85 29.14
N ALA A 584 -6.73 16.89 29.93
CA ALA A 584 -8.15 16.73 30.21
C ALA A 584 -8.76 17.98 30.84
N ALA A 585 -8.09 18.55 31.86
CA ALA A 585 -8.54 19.77 32.51
C ALA A 585 -8.60 20.96 31.55
N HIS A 586 -7.58 21.14 30.70
CA HIS A 586 -7.53 22.24 29.74
C HIS A 586 -8.56 22.07 28.60
N PHE A 587 -8.75 20.87 28.06
CA PHE A 587 -9.80 20.60 27.07
C PHE A 587 -11.21 20.81 27.64
N LEU A 588 -11.46 20.37 28.87
CA LEU A 588 -12.74 20.61 29.54
C LEU A 588 -13.04 22.10 29.72
N VAL A 589 -12.02 22.91 30.02
CA VAL A 589 -12.18 24.38 30.10
C VAL A 589 -12.45 24.98 28.72
N ALA A 590 -11.76 24.52 27.67
CA ALA A 590 -11.86 25.10 26.34
C ALA A 590 -13.14 24.70 25.58
N LEU A 591 -13.58 23.44 25.72
CA LEU A 591 -14.67 22.84 24.94
C LEU A 591 -15.91 22.48 25.79
N GLY A 592 -15.80 22.51 27.11
CA GLY A 592 -16.82 21.96 28.01
C GLY A 592 -16.85 20.43 27.96
N SER A 593 -18.00 19.82 28.24
CA SER A 593 -18.25 18.38 28.04
C SER A 593 -18.80 18.07 26.65
N ASN A 594 -18.58 18.94 25.67
CA ASN A 594 -19.07 18.75 24.32
C ASN A 594 -18.11 17.85 23.54
N ASP A 595 -18.68 17.04 22.64
CA ASP A 595 -17.91 16.23 21.71
C ASP A 595 -17.49 17.06 20.50
N VAL A 596 -16.26 16.88 20.05
CA VAL A 596 -15.75 17.43 18.80
C VAL A 596 -15.81 16.33 17.76
N ASP A 597 -16.81 16.39 16.87
CA ASP A 597 -17.03 15.43 15.78
C ASP A 597 -17.01 13.96 16.24
N GLY A 598 -17.63 13.69 17.39
CA GLY A 598 -17.73 12.36 17.99
C GLY A 598 -16.54 11.94 18.85
N VAL A 599 -15.56 12.84 19.05
CA VAL A 599 -14.42 12.63 19.96
C VAL A 599 -14.64 13.43 21.25
N THR A 600 -14.64 12.72 22.38
CA THR A 600 -14.78 13.32 23.71
C THR A 600 -13.50 14.06 24.12
N THR A 601 -13.62 15.03 25.05
CA THR A 601 -12.45 15.75 25.60
C THR A 601 -11.42 14.84 26.26
N LEU A 602 -11.86 13.74 26.88
CA LEU A 602 -10.97 12.74 27.49
C LEU A 602 -10.22 11.93 26.44
N GLN A 603 -10.85 11.61 25.30
CA GLN A 603 -10.18 10.96 24.18
C GLN A 603 -9.15 11.88 23.52
N LEU A 604 -9.44 13.18 23.39
CA LEU A 604 -8.46 14.17 22.94
C LEU A 604 -7.28 14.26 23.91
N ALA A 605 -7.53 14.29 25.22
CA ALA A 605 -6.46 14.32 26.21
C ALA A 605 -5.55 13.08 26.16
N ALA A 606 -6.13 11.90 25.99
CA ALA A 606 -5.37 10.66 25.79
C ALA A 606 -4.52 10.72 24.51
N LEU A 607 -5.09 11.23 23.40
CA LEU A 607 -4.37 11.38 22.13
C LEU A 607 -3.13 12.28 22.28
N PHE A 608 -3.26 13.44 22.93
CA PHE A 608 -2.14 14.37 23.11
C PHE A 608 -1.04 13.81 24.00
N ARG A 609 -1.42 13.15 25.10
CA ARG A 609 -0.49 12.43 25.96
C ARG A 609 0.29 11.39 25.14
N ASP A 610 -0.42 10.55 24.40
CA ASP A 610 0.18 9.47 23.61
C ASP A 610 1.14 10.01 22.55
N ILE A 611 0.79 11.12 21.88
CA ILE A 611 1.66 11.80 20.92
C ILE A 611 2.99 12.22 21.58
N ILE A 612 2.91 12.94 22.71
CA ILE A 612 4.09 13.51 23.37
C ILE A 612 4.97 12.41 23.98
N GLU A 613 4.37 11.50 24.73
CA GLU A 613 5.09 10.40 25.39
C GLU A 613 5.83 9.54 24.36
N HIS A 614 5.17 9.22 23.25
CA HIS A 614 5.75 8.42 22.20
C HIS A 614 6.88 9.12 21.46
N ASP A 615 6.72 10.40 21.13
CA ASP A 615 7.74 11.15 20.41
C ASP A 615 9.01 11.36 21.28
N PHE A 616 8.83 11.64 22.58
CA PHE A 616 9.93 11.70 23.54
C PHE A 616 10.63 10.35 23.76
N GLU A 617 9.90 9.22 23.67
CA GLU A 617 10.53 7.90 23.67
C GLU A 617 11.42 7.73 22.44
N ILE A 618 10.96 8.17 21.27
CA ILE A 618 11.66 7.97 19.99
C ILE A 618 12.93 8.81 19.88
N THR A 619 12.87 10.06 20.28
CA THR A 619 14.00 11.01 20.20
C THR A 619 14.94 10.93 21.40
N GLY A 620 14.68 10.03 22.37
CA GLY A 620 15.56 9.81 23.52
C GLY A 620 15.51 10.90 24.59
N HIS A 621 14.57 11.84 24.51
CA HIS A 621 14.45 12.96 25.46
C HIS A 621 14.24 12.51 26.92
N HIS A 622 13.61 11.35 27.14
CA HIS A 622 13.51 10.74 28.47
C HIS A 622 14.87 10.39 29.10
N ALA A 623 15.90 10.12 28.30
CA ALA A 623 17.23 9.78 28.80
C ALA A 623 18.05 11.03 29.14
N GLU A 624 17.76 12.17 28.50
CA GLU A 624 18.49 13.43 28.68
C GLU A 624 18.11 14.15 29.98
N TYR A 625 16.83 14.10 30.35
CA TYR A 625 16.32 14.80 31.54
C TYR A 625 15.89 13.81 32.64
N PRO A 626 16.54 13.81 33.83
CA PRO A 626 16.15 12.93 34.92
C PRO A 626 14.74 13.25 35.43
N ASP A 627 14.00 12.23 35.83
CA ASP A 627 12.63 12.34 36.34
C ASP A 627 12.57 13.22 37.61
N ARG A 628 12.22 14.50 37.42
CA ARG A 628 12.04 15.49 38.49
C ARG A 628 10.56 15.60 38.81
N LYS A 629 10.04 14.63 39.58
CA LYS A 629 8.62 14.58 40.00
C LYS A 629 8.05 15.91 40.51
N SER A 630 8.87 16.75 41.16
CA SER A 630 8.43 18.06 41.66
C SER A 630 8.11 19.09 40.55
N LYS A 631 8.68 18.95 39.36
CA LYS A 631 8.46 19.80 38.19
C LYS A 631 7.52 19.19 37.15
N SER A 632 7.24 17.89 37.24
CA SER A 632 6.40 17.14 36.29
C SER A 632 5.05 17.81 36.06
N SER A 633 4.29 18.04 37.13
CA SER A 633 2.94 18.61 37.03
C SER A 633 2.92 20.06 36.50
N GLN A 634 3.94 20.86 36.84
CA GLN A 634 4.09 22.23 36.31
C GLN A 634 4.39 22.21 34.80
N THR A 635 5.31 21.34 34.37
CA THR A 635 5.69 21.19 32.96
C THR A 635 4.50 20.67 32.15
N ALA A 636 3.81 19.62 32.64
CA ALA A 636 2.59 19.09 32.01
C ALA A 636 1.51 20.15 31.84
N ARG A 637 1.35 21.06 32.82
CA ARG A 637 0.39 22.16 32.74
C ARG A 637 0.72 23.16 31.64
N GLN A 638 1.99 23.54 31.51
CA GLN A 638 2.43 24.43 30.43
C GLN A 638 2.24 23.78 29.05
N LEU A 639 2.57 22.50 28.92
CA LEU A 639 2.36 21.73 27.70
C LEU A 639 0.87 21.65 27.33
N ALA A 640 0.03 21.31 28.30
CA ALA A 640 -1.41 21.22 28.12
C ALA A 640 -2.03 22.56 27.70
N PHE A 641 -1.64 23.66 28.35
CA PHE A 641 -2.12 24.99 28.00
C PHE A 641 -1.82 25.34 26.53
N ASN A 642 -0.56 25.22 26.10
CA ASN A 642 -0.16 25.55 24.73
C ASN A 642 -0.77 24.59 23.71
N GLY A 643 -0.72 23.27 23.96
CA GLY A 643 -1.22 22.26 23.03
C GLY A 643 -2.73 22.39 22.78
N VAL A 644 -3.51 22.62 23.84
CA VAL A 644 -4.96 22.84 23.69
C VAL A 644 -5.24 24.14 22.95
N GLU A 645 -4.52 25.23 23.23
CA GLU A 645 -4.71 26.50 22.53
C GLU A 645 -4.44 26.38 21.02
N ILE A 646 -3.34 25.72 20.64
CA ILE A 646 -2.98 25.44 19.24
C ILE A 646 -4.11 24.68 18.53
N PHE A 647 -4.61 23.61 19.16
CA PHE A 647 -5.69 22.81 18.60
C PHE A 647 -6.99 23.60 18.44
N ILE A 648 -7.40 24.35 19.45
CA ILE A 648 -8.64 25.12 19.42
C ILE A 648 -8.59 26.22 18.37
N LYS A 649 -7.43 26.86 18.20
CA LYS A 649 -7.22 27.84 17.15
C LYS A 649 -7.36 27.20 15.77
N ALA A 650 -6.66 26.09 15.53
CA ALA A 650 -6.79 25.33 14.28
C ALA A 650 -8.24 24.89 14.03
N TYR A 651 -8.94 24.43 15.07
CA TYR A 651 -10.35 24.01 15.01
C TYR A 651 -11.30 25.13 14.60
N LYS A 652 -11.17 26.31 15.23
CA LYS A 652 -12.01 27.47 14.90
C LYS A 652 -11.75 27.98 13.50
N ASP A 653 -10.48 28.13 13.12
CA ASP A 653 -10.08 28.59 11.79
C ASP A 653 -10.63 27.65 10.70
N HIS A 654 -10.54 26.34 10.91
CA HIS A 654 -11.08 25.35 9.99
C HIS A 654 -12.62 25.38 9.90
N ALA A 655 -13.30 25.45 11.05
CA ALA A 655 -14.76 25.54 11.09
C ALA A 655 -15.30 26.80 10.37
N GLU A 656 -14.59 27.93 10.50
CA GLU A 656 -14.91 29.16 9.78
C GLU A 656 -14.73 29.02 8.27
N ILE A 657 -13.62 28.40 7.83
CA ILE A 657 -13.36 28.11 6.41
C ILE A 657 -14.45 27.19 5.84
N GLN A 658 -14.80 26.11 6.55
CA GLN A 658 -15.85 25.20 6.13
C GLN A 658 -17.21 25.90 6.02
N LYS A 659 -17.55 26.75 6.99
CA LYS A 659 -18.80 27.52 6.99
C LYS A 659 -18.86 28.49 5.80
N ALA A 660 -17.77 29.19 5.51
CA ALA A 660 -17.67 30.08 4.35
C ALA A 660 -17.81 29.31 3.02
N ARG A 661 -17.26 28.11 2.93
CA ARG A 661 -17.35 27.25 1.73
C ARG A 661 -18.73 26.62 1.55
N LYS A 662 -19.37 26.13 2.62
CA LYS A 662 -20.76 25.61 2.57
C LYS A 662 -21.79 26.67 2.19
N ALA A 663 -21.47 27.95 2.36
CA ALA A 663 -22.30 29.06 1.92
C ALA A 663 -22.22 29.32 0.41
N LEU A 664 -21.29 28.69 -0.32
CA LEU A 664 -21.25 28.75 -1.77
C LEU A 664 -22.42 27.92 -2.35
N PRO A 665 -23.09 28.41 -3.41
CA PRO A 665 -24.21 27.69 -4.01
C PRO A 665 -23.76 26.31 -4.53
N LYS A 666 -24.36 25.25 -3.99
CA LYS A 666 -24.16 23.88 -4.48
C LYS A 666 -24.76 23.75 -5.88
N LYS A 667 -24.03 23.19 -6.83
CA LYS A 667 -24.59 22.87 -8.16
C LYS A 667 -25.62 21.74 -7.99
N ARG A 668 -26.83 21.92 -8.53
CA ARG A 668 -27.76 20.80 -8.74
C ARG A 668 -27.10 19.88 -9.78
N VAL A 669 -26.75 18.66 -9.38
CA VAL A 669 -26.47 17.58 -10.32
C VAL A 669 -27.73 17.45 -11.19
N ARG A 670 -27.56 17.39 -12.52
CA ARG A 670 -28.67 17.15 -13.44
C ARG A 670 -29.37 15.88 -12.98
N SER A 671 -30.62 15.99 -12.54
CA SER A 671 -31.45 14.81 -12.36
C SER A 671 -31.79 14.27 -13.74
N ASP A 672 -31.78 12.96 -13.94
CA ASP A 672 -32.22 12.27 -15.17
C ASP A 672 -33.72 12.47 -15.52
N ASN A 673 -34.39 13.45 -14.90
CA ASN A 673 -35.75 13.83 -15.26
C ASN A 673 -35.71 14.81 -16.44
N PRO A 674 -36.34 14.48 -17.58
CA PRO A 674 -36.35 15.34 -18.77
C PRO A 674 -37.23 16.59 -18.66
N ASP A 675 -37.91 16.82 -17.53
CA ASP A 675 -38.94 17.86 -17.43
C ASP A 675 -38.63 18.80 -16.26
N ASP A 676 -37.95 19.91 -16.56
CA ASP A 676 -38.11 21.19 -15.86
C ASP A 676 -37.49 22.28 -16.77
N ASP A 677 -38.16 22.52 -17.90
CA ASP A 677 -38.03 23.75 -18.68
C ASP A 677 -38.66 24.90 -17.87
N ASP A 678 -37.89 25.51 -16.96
CA ASP A 678 -38.17 26.85 -16.42
C ASP A 678 -36.89 27.44 -15.80
N ASP A 679 -35.85 27.62 -16.62
CA ASP A 679 -34.65 28.39 -16.26
C ASP A 679 -34.91 29.90 -16.46
N GLU A 680 -35.47 30.54 -15.43
CA GLU A 680 -35.45 32.00 -15.32
C GLU A 680 -33.98 32.46 -15.17
N TYR A 681 -33.48 33.18 -16.16
CA TYR A 681 -32.11 33.69 -16.25
C TYR A 681 -31.78 34.58 -15.04
N HIS A 682 -31.13 34.02 -14.02
CA HIS A 682 -30.44 34.82 -13.01
C HIS A 682 -29.09 35.26 -13.57
N PRO A 683 -28.82 36.58 -13.67
CA PRO A 683 -27.52 37.05 -14.15
C PRO A 683 -26.42 36.52 -13.24
N ALA A 684 -25.33 36.07 -13.85
CA ALA A 684 -24.13 35.62 -13.17
C ALA A 684 -23.78 36.60 -12.03
N PRO A 685 -23.57 36.12 -10.79
CA PRO A 685 -23.06 37.00 -9.75
C PRO A 685 -21.72 37.53 -10.26
N GLN A 686 -21.64 38.85 -10.40
CA GLN A 686 -20.44 39.55 -10.79
C GLN A 686 -19.29 39.02 -9.94
N ILE A 687 -18.25 38.53 -10.61
CA ILE A 687 -16.96 38.18 -10.02
C ILE A 687 -16.43 39.46 -9.37
N VAL A 688 -16.84 39.71 -8.13
CA VAL A 688 -16.16 40.63 -7.23
C VAL A 688 -14.97 39.85 -6.71
N ASP A 689 -13.96 39.85 -7.58
CA ASP A 689 -12.54 39.75 -7.30
C ASP A 689 -12.18 39.07 -5.97
N VAL A 690 -12.18 37.73 -6.00
CA VAL A 690 -11.70 36.88 -4.92
C VAL A 690 -10.24 37.21 -4.57
N LYS A 691 -9.45 37.75 -5.52
CA LYS A 691 -8.09 38.24 -5.23
C LYS A 691 -8.12 39.50 -4.35
N MET A 692 -9.07 40.43 -4.55
CA MET A 692 -9.22 41.57 -3.63
C MET A 692 -9.63 41.15 -2.23
N LYS A 693 -10.52 40.16 -2.08
CA LYS A 693 -10.98 39.69 -0.77
C LYS A 693 -9.88 38.94 -0.02
N ILE A 694 -9.08 38.14 -0.72
CA ILE A 694 -7.89 37.48 -0.16
C ILE A 694 -6.80 38.51 0.16
N ALA A 695 -6.59 39.52 -0.69
CA ALA A 695 -5.63 40.60 -0.44
C ALA A 695 -6.03 41.50 0.75
N GLN A 696 -7.33 41.78 0.93
CA GLN A 696 -7.86 42.49 2.10
C GLN A 696 -7.64 41.68 3.39
N LEU A 697 -7.92 40.38 3.38
CA LEU A 697 -7.66 39.50 4.53
C LEU A 697 -6.16 39.37 4.86
N PHE A 698 -5.29 39.42 3.84
CA PHE A 698 -3.83 39.47 4.04
C PHE A 698 -3.34 40.82 4.60
N GLN A 699 -3.92 41.94 4.14
CA GLN A 699 -3.62 43.28 4.68
C GLN A 699 -4.12 43.45 6.13
N GLU A 700 -5.29 42.90 6.47
CA GLU A 700 -5.80 42.89 7.84
C GLU A 700 -4.90 42.08 8.78
N ARG A 701 -4.31 40.97 8.31
CA ARG A 701 -3.30 40.21 9.07
C ARG A 701 -2.00 40.98 9.29
N GLN A 702 -1.53 41.77 8.32
CA GLN A 702 -0.32 42.59 8.49
C GLN A 702 -0.55 43.79 9.43
N ASN A 703 -1.72 44.43 9.35
CA ASN A 703 -2.08 45.55 10.22
C ASN A 703 -2.37 45.11 11.67
N GLY A 704 -2.84 43.88 11.89
CA GLY A 704 -3.01 43.28 13.21
C GLY A 704 -1.69 43.01 13.96
N VAL A 705 -0.60 42.73 13.22
CA VAL A 705 0.74 42.49 13.81
C VAL A 705 1.46 43.80 14.15
N GLN A 706 1.23 44.88 13.41
CA GLN A 706 1.83 46.20 13.72
C GLN A 706 1.19 46.88 14.95
N ASN A 707 -0.10 46.68 15.21
CA ASN A 707 -0.77 47.24 16.41
C ASN A 707 -0.45 46.49 17.71
N GLY A 708 0.07 45.25 17.63
CA GLY A 708 0.56 44.50 18.79
C GLY A 708 1.96 44.91 19.27
N ALA A 709 2.71 45.66 18.47
CA ALA A 709 4.08 46.08 18.77
C ALA A 709 4.18 47.47 19.42
N GLN A 710 3.09 48.24 19.51
CA GLN A 710 3.09 49.63 20.02
C GLN A 710 2.51 49.83 21.43
N THR A 711 2.09 48.79 22.15
CA THR A 711 1.52 48.92 23.51
C THR A 711 2.39 48.37 24.65
N VAL A 712 3.68 48.09 24.40
CA VAL A 712 4.63 47.61 25.44
C VAL A 712 5.63 48.68 25.90
N ALA A 713 5.37 49.96 25.59
CA ALA A 713 6.06 51.08 26.21
C ALA A 713 5.04 51.94 26.98
N GLU A 714 5.31 52.20 28.26
CA GLU A 714 4.50 52.93 29.24
C GLU A 714 3.43 52.05 29.93
N SER A 715 3.67 51.48 31.11
CA SER A 715 3.78 52.27 32.34
C SER A 715 4.16 51.38 33.53
N SER A 716 5.25 51.76 34.18
CA SER A 716 5.60 51.35 35.54
C SER A 716 4.81 52.18 36.54
N THR A 717 4.01 51.57 37.43
CA THR A 717 3.88 51.89 38.88
C THR A 717 2.77 51.06 39.55
N LYS A 718 3.12 50.34 40.61
CA LYS A 718 2.21 49.78 41.65
C LYS A 718 1.79 50.90 42.64
N PRO A 719 0.99 50.63 43.70
CA PRO A 719 -0.37 50.04 43.79
C PRO A 719 -1.28 50.88 44.75
N GLN A 720 -2.57 50.57 44.94
CA GLN A 720 -3.22 50.63 46.28
C GLN A 720 -4.68 50.15 46.35
N ASN A 721 -4.98 49.54 47.51
CA ASN A 721 -6.22 49.12 48.14
C ASN A 721 -7.47 50.01 47.93
N SER A 722 -8.67 49.41 47.93
CA SER A 722 -9.57 49.42 49.10
C SER A 722 -10.91 48.70 48.87
N ASN A 723 -11.37 48.02 49.92
CA ASN A 723 -12.68 47.42 50.15
C ASN A 723 -13.86 48.37 49.88
N SER A 724 -15.03 47.82 49.51
CA SER A 724 -16.22 47.84 50.40
C SER A 724 -17.48 47.21 49.79
N HIS A 725 -18.23 46.56 50.69
CA HIS A 725 -19.51 45.90 50.54
C HIS A 725 -20.64 46.78 49.94
N SER A 726 -21.64 46.17 49.30
CA SER A 726 -22.91 45.83 49.98
C SER A 726 -24.07 45.39 49.06
N LYS A 727 -24.83 44.42 49.60
CA LYS A 727 -26.29 44.21 49.54
C LYS A 727 -26.96 43.69 48.24
N ALA A 728 -27.32 42.40 48.31
CA ALA A 728 -28.60 41.86 47.84
C ALA A 728 -29.77 42.34 48.76
N PRO A 729 -31.06 41.92 48.66
CA PRO A 729 -31.70 40.97 47.71
C PRO A 729 -33.14 41.37 47.25
N LYS A 730 -33.76 40.58 46.34
CA LYS A 730 -35.08 39.91 46.54
C LYS A 730 -35.70 39.35 45.24
N LYS A 731 -36.03 38.03 45.31
CA LYS A 731 -37.31 37.34 45.00
C LYS A 731 -38.07 37.72 43.71
N SER A 732 -38.77 36.86 42.96
CA SER A 732 -39.05 35.41 42.88
C SER A 732 -40.25 35.30 41.91
N LYS A 733 -40.33 34.31 40.99
CA LYS A 733 -41.57 33.53 40.73
C LYS A 733 -41.40 32.41 39.68
N LYS A 734 -41.55 31.19 40.20
CA LYS A 734 -42.12 29.92 39.69
C LYS A 734 -42.58 29.79 38.21
N LYS A 735 -42.03 28.72 37.60
CA LYS A 735 -42.67 27.52 36.99
C LYS A 735 -43.90 27.68 36.07
N LYS A 736 -43.80 27.08 34.87
CA LYS A 736 -44.75 26.06 34.40
C LYS A 736 -44.11 25.08 33.41
N THR A 737 -44.62 23.86 33.46
CA THR A 737 -44.19 22.57 32.91
C THR A 737 -45.00 22.18 31.67
N GLY A 738 -44.45 21.26 30.85
CA GLY A 738 -45.16 20.44 29.86
C GLY A 738 -45.09 21.02 28.44
N ARG A 739 -44.94 20.25 27.36
CA ARG A 739 -45.30 18.85 27.09
C ARG A 739 -44.54 18.36 25.84
N ARG A 740 -44.16 17.08 25.82
CA ARG A 740 -43.80 16.28 24.63
C ARG A 740 -44.93 16.31 23.59
N TYR A 741 -44.62 16.16 22.30
CA TYR A 741 -45.08 15.01 21.50
C TYR A 741 -44.39 14.95 20.12
N ARG A 742 -44.01 13.70 19.80
CA ARG A 742 -43.51 13.10 18.55
C ARG A 742 -42.19 13.57 17.98
#